data_AF-B7QIT0-F1
#
_entry.id   AF-B7QIT0-F1
#
_cell.length_a   1.000
_cell.length_b   1.000
_cell.length_c   1.000
_cell.angle_alpha   90.00
_cell.angle_beta   90.00
_cell.angle_gamma   90.00
#
_symmetry.space_group_name_H-M   'P 1'
#
loop_
_entity.id
_entity.type
_entity.pdbx_description
1 polymer ?
#
loop_
_entity_poly.entity_id
_entity_poly.type
_entity_poly.pdbx_seq_one_letter_code
_entity_poly.pdbx_strand_id
1 'polypeptide(L)'
;MALPSKPKETQSLTAHSCQDLSQLASEDQPSNRVLSSAESLRQITLQLNGLMNDTNAALNGDIAALADSSGAPRNDALLRRNQELATSLESLQQDRDQLEFQLQELRGKLTRQQREYEREQQEREDQSRRELGAINDQLQVHIQTIGILVAEKTELQSALSQSQQTAKQKAVETEELQGRLKAARERNTDLERKLNSVNSQSQVQEKSSQEYLREIERLKTEQYKSSKSIEELKQELSELSNKLGKKAKDNEALQQELGDVKKELSLAQLYAQQLGGAQASENVHSQLEELHQEKLDMEKKVNKFKDAMEQIAAEKQQMSSHYQSYVDRLSQQLETSKATEKVELEKKAVELESRPLPSSVPEQHVTKELGERLGQQEDELKELRDQLAVKEDKVHDLEQLSTKDMYQQSQLADRMRHYQAQCQLTEILQQELSQAQARISALVTQNSDLRKALAERAQMAVDVNEKDSGKVHDLVGSLSASVQQLELERDQLVRQLDEQKGQRETLQHQLIELKQSEDSLLSQESEEVSRESYAKLRAAMQKLEERFKATMDQIADLSDQKQQLEHLVTQLQGETDTIADYIALYQVQRGIMRKRAAEKDDYISQLAKDREDLKAKLSELQCLIVRLLEERQQQHPTQSLPPLPGKALTLASFSSSMAGSPDAGDSGRGEAPTTNGNGGQPEDDETAQKIMHLLTEIETSGAVEGSPVPDTFHPCPVCSGRLLTV
;
A
#
# COMPACT_ATOMS: atom_id res chain seq x y z
N MET A 1 -21.08 35.16 -4.21
CA MET A 1 -21.47 35.21 -2.78
C MET A 1 -20.46 36.08 -2.06
N ALA A 2 -20.97 36.93 -1.16
CA ALA A 2 -20.36 38.15 -0.69
C ALA A 2 -19.08 37.96 0.15
N LEU A 3 -18.13 38.90 -0.05
CA LEU A 3 -17.00 39.16 0.85
C LEU A 3 -17.51 39.70 2.19
N PRO A 4 -16.92 39.30 3.34
CA PRO A 4 -17.00 40.09 4.55
C PRO A 4 -15.74 40.94 4.73
N SER A 5 -16.02 42.21 5.00
CA SER A 5 -15.17 43.33 5.34
C SER A 5 -14.42 43.18 6.67
N LYS A 6 -13.20 43.73 6.72
CA LYS A 6 -12.36 43.97 7.92
C LYS A 6 -13.14 44.67 9.05
N PRO A 7 -12.85 44.37 10.33
CA PRO A 7 -13.25 45.25 11.42
C PRO A 7 -12.20 46.33 11.69
N LYS A 8 -12.71 47.50 12.05
CA LYS A 8 -11.99 48.71 12.44
C LYS A 8 -11.40 48.57 13.84
N GLU A 9 -10.23 49.16 14.02
CA GLU A 9 -9.60 49.47 15.30
C GLU A 9 -10.59 50.23 16.19
N THR A 10 -10.79 49.73 17.41
CA THR A 10 -11.45 50.45 18.49
C THR A 10 -10.41 50.75 19.56
N GLN A 11 -10.30 52.05 19.84
CA GLN A 11 -9.38 52.67 20.78
C GLN A 11 -9.65 52.15 22.19
N SER A 12 -8.61 51.64 22.86
CA SER A 12 -8.63 51.38 24.29
C SER A 12 -8.55 52.72 25.04
N LEU A 13 -9.66 53.12 25.64
CA LEU A 13 -9.71 54.09 26.71
C LEU A 13 -9.18 53.43 28.01
N THR A 14 -8.67 54.30 28.89
CA THR A 14 -8.34 54.11 30.31
C THR A 14 -7.07 53.35 30.68
N ALA A 15 -5.98 54.11 30.88
CA ALA A 15 -5.13 54.04 32.08
C ALA A 15 -3.96 55.05 31.96
N HIS A 16 -4.16 56.30 32.40
CA HIS A 16 -3.07 57.18 32.85
C HIS A 16 -3.67 58.36 33.63
N SER A 17 -3.92 58.15 34.92
CA SER A 17 -4.01 59.25 35.88
C SER A 17 -3.75 58.69 37.26
N CYS A 18 -2.49 58.72 37.70
CA CYS A 18 -2.04 58.63 39.09
C CYS A 18 -0.52 58.80 39.12
N GLN A 19 -0.05 59.99 38.82
CA GLN A 19 1.28 60.49 39.18
C GLN A 19 1.21 62.01 39.06
N ASP A 20 0.74 62.65 40.12
CA ASP A 20 1.04 64.05 40.49
C ASP A 20 0.22 64.45 41.73
N LEU A 21 0.52 63.86 42.88
CA LEU A 21 0.03 64.33 44.19
C LEU A 21 1.11 64.21 45.27
N SER A 22 2.36 64.55 44.94
CA SER A 22 3.48 64.58 45.89
C SER A 22 4.26 65.89 45.87
N GLN A 23 3.58 67.01 45.61
CA GLN A 23 4.17 68.36 45.71
C GLN A 23 3.20 69.35 46.36
N LEU A 24 2.78 69.11 47.59
CA LEU A 24 2.27 70.17 48.47
C LEU A 24 2.67 69.86 49.92
N ALA A 25 3.96 69.93 50.19
CA ALA A 25 4.49 70.07 51.53
C ALA A 25 5.50 71.21 51.53
N SER A 26 5.38 72.07 52.56
CA SER A 26 6.28 73.15 52.97
C SER A 26 6.41 74.38 52.06
N GLU A 27 5.50 75.34 52.24
CA GLU A 27 5.89 76.75 52.34
C GLU A 27 5.20 77.39 53.56
N ASP A 28 6.03 77.84 54.49
CA ASP A 28 5.65 78.70 55.61
C ASP A 28 5.11 80.03 55.09
N GLN A 29 3.86 80.36 55.42
CA GLN A 29 3.40 81.76 55.50
C GLN A 29 2.49 81.97 56.72
N PRO A 30 2.66 83.09 57.44
CA PRO A 30 1.92 83.37 58.66
C PRO A 30 0.45 83.65 58.33
N SER A 31 -0.45 83.01 59.06
CA SER A 31 -1.90 83.18 58.92
C SER A 31 -2.31 84.62 59.21
N ASN A 32 -2.46 85.41 58.14
CA ASN A 32 -3.09 86.71 58.19
C ASN A 32 -4.60 86.47 58.37
N ARG A 33 -5.12 86.66 59.59
CA ARG A 33 -6.57 86.65 59.87
C ARG A 33 -7.21 87.76 59.03
N VAL A 34 -7.79 87.40 57.89
CA VAL A 34 -8.71 88.27 57.17
C VAL A 34 -9.99 88.37 58.01
N LEU A 35 -10.08 89.38 58.87
CA LEU A 35 -11.36 89.83 59.39
C LEU A 35 -12.21 90.28 58.20
N SER A 36 -13.45 89.77 58.13
CA SER A 36 -14.44 90.19 57.13
C SER A 36 -14.52 91.71 57.08
N SER A 37 -14.49 92.31 55.89
CA SER A 37 -14.49 93.77 55.68
C SER A 37 -15.65 94.50 56.38
N ALA A 38 -16.76 93.79 56.65
CA ALA A 38 -17.88 94.30 57.41
C ALA A 38 -17.59 94.45 58.93
N GLU A 39 -16.73 93.61 59.50
CA GLU A 39 -16.41 93.59 60.93
C GLU A 39 -15.39 94.67 61.29
N SER A 40 -14.41 94.89 60.41
CA SER A 40 -13.43 95.98 60.54
C SER A 40 -14.10 97.36 60.45
N LEU A 41 -15.08 97.53 59.55
CA LEU A 41 -15.88 98.77 59.46
C LEU A 41 -16.78 99.00 60.67
N ARG A 42 -17.38 97.93 61.23
CA ARG A 42 -18.19 98.01 62.45
C ARG A 42 -17.34 98.41 63.65
N GLN A 43 -16.12 97.88 63.76
CA GLN A 43 -15.18 98.19 64.82
C GLN A 43 -14.69 99.65 64.75
N ILE A 44 -14.42 100.17 63.55
CA ILE A 44 -14.07 101.59 63.34
C ILE A 44 -15.24 102.52 63.67
N THR A 45 -16.47 102.16 63.32
CA THR A 45 -17.66 102.98 63.61
C THR A 45 -17.98 102.99 65.12
N LEU A 46 -17.75 101.87 65.82
CA LEU A 46 -17.87 101.81 67.28
C LEU A 46 -16.78 102.61 67.98
N GLN A 47 -15.55 102.60 67.48
CA GLN A 47 -14.45 103.42 68.02
C GLN A 47 -14.65 104.92 67.78
N LEU A 48 -15.18 105.32 66.61
CA LEU A 48 -15.54 106.70 66.30
C LEU A 48 -16.71 107.22 67.16
N ASN A 49 -17.74 106.40 67.39
CA ASN A 49 -18.83 106.74 68.31
C ASN A 49 -18.37 106.81 69.77
N GLY A 50 -17.42 105.95 70.18
CA GLY A 50 -16.77 106.05 71.50
C GLY A 50 -16.01 107.37 71.66
N LEU A 51 -15.17 107.72 70.68
CA LEU A 51 -14.39 108.96 70.70
C LEU A 51 -15.26 110.22 70.61
N MET A 52 -16.38 110.21 69.85
CA MET A 52 -17.35 111.31 69.80
C MET A 52 -18.15 111.47 71.10
N ASN A 53 -18.47 110.37 71.80
CA ASN A 53 -19.12 110.45 73.11
C ASN A 53 -18.16 110.94 74.19
N ASP A 54 -16.88 110.56 74.14
CA ASP A 54 -15.86 111.02 75.08
C ASP A 54 -15.46 112.49 74.86
N THR A 55 -15.49 112.98 73.61
CA THR A 55 -15.30 114.42 73.32
C THR A 55 -16.52 115.28 73.66
N ASN A 56 -17.74 114.77 73.49
CA ASN A 56 -18.95 115.49 73.93
C ASN A 56 -19.11 115.51 75.46
N ALA A 57 -18.57 114.53 76.18
CA ALA A 57 -18.55 114.51 77.65
C ALA A 57 -17.45 115.43 78.26
N ALA A 58 -16.33 115.64 77.55
CA ALA A 58 -15.23 116.50 78.01
C ALA A 58 -15.41 118.01 77.73
N LEU A 59 -16.32 118.38 76.82
CA LEU A 59 -16.57 119.78 76.40
C LEU A 59 -17.77 120.45 77.09
N ASN A 60 -18.58 119.73 77.88
CA ASN A 60 -19.85 120.23 78.45
C ASN A 60 -20.00 120.02 79.98
N GLY A 61 -18.91 119.90 80.74
CA GLY A 61 -18.95 119.74 82.19
C GLY A 61 -18.15 120.81 82.94
N ASP A 62 -18.85 121.81 83.46
CA ASP A 62 -18.33 122.91 84.28
C ASP A 62 -17.40 122.47 85.42
N ILE A 63 -16.14 122.89 85.32
CA ILE A 63 -15.11 122.83 86.36
C ILE A 63 -15.36 123.98 87.35
N ALA A 64 -16.41 123.90 88.18
CA ALA A 64 -16.57 124.71 89.40
C ALA A 64 -17.93 124.48 90.08
N ALA A 65 -18.25 123.25 90.48
CA ALA A 65 -19.32 123.04 91.45
C ALA A 65 -19.14 121.73 92.22
N LEU A 66 -19.04 121.87 93.55
CA LEU A 66 -19.27 120.85 94.56
C LEU A 66 -18.07 119.96 94.94
N ALA A 67 -17.03 120.62 95.45
CA ALA A 67 -16.51 120.24 96.77
C ALA A 67 -17.68 120.23 97.78
N ASP A 68 -17.67 119.26 98.69
CA ASP A 68 -18.66 118.98 99.75
C ASP A 68 -19.85 118.07 99.40
N SER A 69 -19.59 116.75 99.39
CA SER A 69 -20.36 115.75 100.16
C SER A 69 -19.81 114.34 99.91
N SER A 70 -19.20 113.73 100.95
CA SER A 70 -19.02 112.27 101.14
C SER A 70 -18.87 111.39 99.88
N GLY A 71 -17.64 111.26 99.36
CA GLY A 71 -17.27 110.34 98.27
C GLY A 71 -17.14 108.85 98.64
N ALA A 72 -17.51 108.44 99.85
CA ALA A 72 -17.38 107.06 100.33
C ALA A 72 -18.33 106.04 99.65
N PRO A 73 -19.66 106.28 99.47
CA PRO A 73 -20.54 105.26 98.88
C PRO A 73 -20.33 105.09 97.36
N ARG A 74 -19.78 106.10 96.68
CA ARG A 74 -19.46 106.02 95.25
C ARG A 74 -18.15 105.27 95.00
N ASN A 75 -17.14 105.44 95.87
CA ASN A 75 -15.91 104.66 95.82
C ASN A 75 -16.11 103.20 96.24
N ASP A 76 -16.90 102.92 97.28
CA ASP A 76 -17.20 101.53 97.68
C ASP A 76 -18.03 100.77 96.63
N ALA A 77 -18.99 101.44 95.97
CA ALA A 77 -19.72 100.84 94.86
C ALA A 77 -18.83 100.57 93.63
N LEU A 78 -17.88 101.46 93.33
CA LEU A 78 -16.88 101.26 92.28
C LEU A 78 -15.88 100.16 92.63
N LEU A 79 -15.48 100.03 93.91
CA LEU A 79 -14.61 98.97 94.38
C LEU A 79 -15.30 97.60 94.31
N ARG A 80 -16.56 97.49 94.73
CA ARG A 80 -17.37 96.27 94.57
C ARG A 80 -17.53 95.90 93.10
N ARG A 81 -17.87 96.87 92.24
CA ARG A 81 -17.98 96.63 90.79
C ARG A 81 -16.64 96.19 90.19
N ASN A 82 -15.50 96.75 90.62
CA ASN A 82 -14.19 96.31 90.15
C ASN A 82 -13.83 94.90 90.65
N GLN A 83 -14.19 94.54 91.88
CA GLN A 83 -14.03 93.18 92.39
C GLN A 83 -14.92 92.19 91.62
N GLU A 84 -16.18 92.54 91.39
CA GLU A 84 -17.11 91.74 90.56
C GLU A 84 -16.58 91.57 89.12
N LEU A 85 -16.09 92.65 88.51
CA LEU A 85 -15.46 92.59 87.19
C LEU A 85 -14.20 91.73 87.18
N ALA A 86 -13.35 91.80 88.21
CA ALA A 86 -12.17 90.95 88.33
C ALA A 86 -12.54 89.47 88.44
N THR A 87 -13.52 89.12 89.29
CA THR A 87 -14.01 87.73 89.41
C THR A 87 -14.68 87.24 88.12
N SER A 88 -15.41 88.11 87.42
CA SER A 88 -16.00 87.78 86.11
C SER A 88 -14.93 87.59 85.04
N LEU A 89 -13.86 88.40 85.05
CA LEU A 89 -12.71 88.23 84.16
C LEU A 89 -11.94 86.93 84.47
N GLU A 90 -11.72 86.61 85.75
CA GLU A 90 -11.08 85.35 86.15
C GLU A 90 -11.92 84.13 85.74
N SER A 91 -13.25 84.17 85.92
CA SER A 91 -14.16 83.13 85.43
C SER A 91 -14.09 82.97 83.91
N LEU A 92 -14.14 84.08 83.16
CA LEU A 92 -14.03 84.05 81.70
C LEU A 92 -12.65 83.56 81.23
N GLN A 93 -11.57 83.86 81.97
CA GLN A 93 -10.24 83.33 81.70
C GLN A 93 -10.20 81.81 81.92
N GLN A 94 -10.79 81.31 83.01
CA GLN A 94 -10.89 79.86 83.26
C GLN A 94 -11.71 79.15 82.17
N ASP A 95 -12.84 79.71 81.76
CA ASP A 95 -13.66 79.17 80.68
C ASP A 95 -12.90 79.15 79.34
N ARG A 96 -12.14 80.22 79.05
CA ARG A 96 -11.29 80.29 77.87
C ARG A 96 -10.21 79.20 77.90
N ASP A 97 -9.51 79.04 79.03
CA ASP A 97 -8.44 78.05 79.16
C ASP A 97 -9.00 76.61 79.07
N GLN A 98 -10.20 76.36 79.61
CA GLN A 98 -10.92 75.08 79.44
C GLN A 98 -11.30 74.82 77.98
N LEU A 99 -11.83 75.83 77.27
CA LEU A 99 -12.14 75.73 75.84
C LEU A 99 -10.88 75.53 74.99
N GLU A 100 -9.76 76.17 75.34
CA GLU A 100 -8.47 75.97 74.69
C GLU A 100 -7.98 74.53 74.86
N PHE A 101 -8.10 73.96 76.06
CA PHE A 101 -7.77 72.55 76.30
C PHE A 101 -8.66 71.61 75.48
N GLN A 102 -9.97 71.84 75.46
CA GLN A 102 -10.91 71.03 74.67
C GLN A 102 -10.63 71.14 73.16
N LEU A 103 -10.31 72.34 72.66
CA LEU A 103 -9.90 72.55 71.27
C LEU A 103 -8.59 71.81 70.96
N GLN A 104 -7.61 71.83 71.87
CA GLN A 104 -6.35 71.10 71.70
C GLN A 104 -6.58 69.58 71.70
N GLU A 105 -7.45 69.07 72.58
CA GLU A 105 -7.82 67.65 72.62
C GLU A 105 -8.53 67.22 71.34
N LEU A 106 -9.51 68.00 70.85
CA LEU A 106 -10.22 67.74 69.61
C LEU A 106 -9.28 67.79 68.39
N ARG A 107 -8.35 68.76 68.33
CA ARG A 107 -7.28 68.79 67.31
C ARG A 107 -6.39 67.54 67.38
N GLY A 108 -6.05 67.10 68.60
CA GLY A 108 -5.32 65.85 68.82
C GLY A 108 -6.08 64.62 68.33
N LYS A 109 -7.39 64.55 68.57
CA LYS A 109 -8.27 63.48 68.07
C LYS A 109 -8.37 63.50 66.54
N LEU A 110 -8.61 64.67 65.95
CA LEU A 110 -8.70 64.83 64.49
C LEU A 110 -7.40 64.40 63.79
N THR A 111 -6.24 64.83 64.31
CA THR A 111 -4.94 64.45 63.72
C THR A 111 -4.65 62.94 63.85
N ARG A 112 -5.09 62.27 64.93
CA ARG A 112 -4.98 60.81 65.05
C ARG A 112 -5.88 60.09 64.05
N GLN A 113 -7.15 60.47 63.98
CA GLN A 113 -8.10 59.92 63.02
C GLN A 113 -7.66 60.12 61.58
N GLN A 114 -7.09 61.29 61.26
CA GLN A 114 -6.56 61.57 59.93
C GLN A 114 -5.38 60.66 59.58
N ARG A 115 -4.44 60.44 60.51
CA ARG A 115 -3.34 59.48 60.30
C ARG A 115 -3.81 58.03 60.19
N GLU A 116 -4.84 57.64 60.94
CA GLU A 116 -5.44 56.31 60.85
C GLU A 116 -6.12 56.12 59.48
N TYR A 117 -6.89 57.11 59.03
CA TYR A 117 -7.50 57.11 57.70
C TYR A 117 -6.46 57.04 56.57
N GLU A 118 -5.41 57.85 56.64
CA GLU A 118 -4.30 57.82 55.66
C GLU A 118 -3.61 56.45 55.65
N ARG A 119 -3.38 55.85 56.83
CA ARG A 119 -2.81 54.51 56.95
C ARG A 119 -3.73 53.45 56.33
N GLU A 120 -5.02 53.46 56.64
CA GLU A 120 -5.98 52.51 56.06
C GLU A 120 -6.10 52.67 54.54
N GLN A 121 -6.07 53.91 54.03
CA GLN A 121 -6.05 54.14 52.58
C GLN A 121 -4.80 53.53 51.95
N GLN A 122 -3.62 53.79 52.53
CA GLN A 122 -2.36 53.24 52.02
C GLN A 122 -2.34 51.71 52.09
N GLU A 123 -2.84 51.11 53.17
CA GLU A 123 -2.94 49.65 53.32
C GLU A 123 -3.88 49.04 52.27
N ARG A 124 -5.01 49.68 51.97
CA ARG A 124 -5.93 49.24 50.91
C ARG A 124 -5.31 49.38 49.52
N GLU A 125 -4.60 50.47 49.25
CA GLU A 125 -3.88 50.66 47.98
C GLU A 125 -2.78 49.62 47.80
N ASP A 126 -1.99 49.36 48.85
CA ASP A 126 -0.96 48.34 48.84
C ASP A 126 -1.54 46.94 48.68
N GLN A 127 -2.68 46.64 49.33
CA GLN A 127 -3.39 45.38 49.14
C GLN A 127 -3.88 45.22 47.70
N SER A 128 -4.51 46.26 47.12
CA SER A 128 -4.96 46.27 45.72
C SER A 128 -3.79 46.07 44.75
N ARG A 129 -2.65 46.74 44.99
CA ARG A 129 -1.43 46.55 44.19
C ARG A 129 -0.89 45.12 44.26
N ARG A 130 -0.92 44.48 45.43
CA ARG A 130 -0.51 43.08 45.60
C ARG A 130 -1.46 42.12 44.87
N GLU A 131 -2.77 42.31 45.01
CA GLU A 131 -3.78 41.49 44.33
C GLU A 131 -3.68 41.63 42.82
N LEU A 132 -3.51 42.86 42.30
CA LEU A 132 -3.32 43.12 40.88
C LEU A 132 -2.01 42.52 40.36
N GLY A 133 -0.93 42.56 41.15
CA GLY A 133 0.33 41.88 40.84
C GLY A 133 0.15 40.36 40.71
N ALA A 134 -0.51 39.73 41.69
CA ALA A 134 -0.75 38.29 41.67
C ALA A 134 -1.61 37.84 40.47
N ILE A 135 -2.63 38.62 40.10
CA ILE A 135 -3.46 38.33 38.92
C ILE A 135 -2.65 38.48 37.63
N ASN A 136 -1.80 39.50 37.53
CA ASN A 136 -0.92 39.69 36.37
C ASN A 136 0.09 38.54 36.23
N ASP A 137 0.69 38.09 37.33
CA ASP A 137 1.60 36.94 37.32
C ASP A 137 0.87 35.66 36.85
N GLN A 138 -0.35 35.43 37.35
CA GLN A 138 -1.17 34.31 36.92
C GLN A 138 -1.55 34.40 35.43
N LEU A 139 -1.91 35.59 34.95
CA LEU A 139 -2.20 35.83 33.53
C LEU A 139 -0.96 35.56 32.66
N GLN A 140 0.23 35.96 33.10
CA GLN A 140 1.47 35.71 32.39
C GLN A 140 1.79 34.21 32.28
N VAL A 141 1.57 33.44 33.36
CA VAL A 141 1.69 31.97 33.34
C VAL A 141 0.67 31.35 32.37
N HIS A 142 -0.57 31.83 32.34
CA HIS A 142 -1.58 31.35 31.39
C HIS A 142 -1.22 31.66 29.95
N ILE A 143 -0.73 32.88 29.64
CA ILE A 143 -0.26 33.25 28.30
C ILE A 143 0.88 32.33 27.87
N GLN A 144 1.85 32.06 28.75
CA GLN A 144 2.96 31.16 28.45
C GLN A 144 2.48 29.72 28.21
N THR A 145 1.55 29.23 29.04
CA THR A 145 0.96 27.89 28.90
C THR A 145 0.21 27.75 27.57
N ILE A 146 -0.61 28.75 27.20
CA ILE A 146 -1.30 28.79 25.91
C ILE A 146 -0.29 28.82 24.76
N GLY A 147 0.81 29.58 24.89
CA GLY A 147 1.88 29.62 23.90
C GLY A 147 2.52 28.25 23.64
N ILE A 148 2.84 27.50 24.72
CA ILE A 148 3.38 26.14 24.62
C ILE A 148 2.36 25.21 23.96
N LEU A 149 1.10 25.23 24.40
CA LEU A 149 0.05 24.38 23.83
C LEU A 149 -0.21 24.67 22.35
N VAL A 150 -0.14 25.94 21.94
CA VAL A 150 -0.28 26.32 20.52
C VAL A 150 0.92 25.80 19.72
N ALA A 151 2.14 25.94 20.23
CA ALA A 151 3.35 25.41 19.56
C ALA A 151 3.27 23.88 19.42
N GLU A 152 2.97 23.15 20.50
CA GLU A 152 2.80 21.69 20.48
C GLU A 152 1.69 21.26 19.51
N LYS A 153 0.55 21.97 19.51
CA LYS A 153 -0.53 21.71 18.56
C LYS A 153 -0.06 21.88 17.12
N THR A 154 0.68 22.94 16.81
CA THR A 154 1.21 23.19 15.46
C THR A 154 2.24 22.14 15.05
N GLU A 155 3.14 21.73 15.96
CA GLU A 155 4.12 20.66 15.73
C GLU A 155 3.43 19.32 15.47
N LEU A 156 2.48 18.92 16.31
CA LEU A 156 1.70 17.69 16.14
C LEU A 156 0.88 17.71 14.85
N GLN A 157 0.30 18.86 14.50
CA GLN A 157 -0.46 19.00 13.25
C GLN A 157 0.46 18.88 12.02
N SER A 158 1.67 19.43 12.08
CA SER A 158 2.68 19.28 11.03
C SER A 158 3.14 17.82 10.89
N ALA A 159 3.48 17.17 12.01
CA ALA A 159 3.90 15.77 12.05
C ALA A 159 2.81 14.83 11.54
N LEU A 160 1.53 15.07 11.91
CA LEU A 160 0.38 14.32 11.41
C LEU A 160 0.24 14.49 9.89
N SER A 161 0.33 15.71 9.37
CA SER A 161 0.24 15.99 7.93
C SER A 161 1.35 15.27 7.15
N GLN A 162 2.58 15.34 7.65
CA GLN A 162 3.73 14.65 7.06
C GLN A 162 3.53 13.13 7.08
N SER A 163 3.14 12.55 8.23
CA SER A 163 2.86 11.13 8.37
C SER A 163 1.77 10.66 7.41
N GLN A 164 0.68 11.42 7.28
CA GLN A 164 -0.39 11.14 6.32
C GLN A 164 0.09 11.19 4.87
N GLN A 165 0.94 12.15 4.51
CA GLN A 165 1.51 12.25 3.17
C GLN A 165 2.43 11.07 2.86
N THR A 166 3.30 10.68 3.80
CA THR A 166 4.16 9.50 3.66
C THR A 166 3.33 8.23 3.55
N ALA A 167 2.28 8.06 4.35
CA ALA A 167 1.38 6.92 4.25
C ALA A 167 0.69 6.83 2.87
N LYS A 168 0.25 7.97 2.32
CA LYS A 168 -0.32 8.02 0.96
C LYS A 168 0.71 7.65 -0.12
N GLN A 169 1.95 8.13 0.00
CA GLN A 169 3.03 7.77 -0.92
C GLN A 169 3.32 6.26 -0.86
N LYS A 170 3.40 5.69 0.35
CA LYS A 170 3.60 4.24 0.52
C LYS A 170 2.43 3.42 -0.02
N ALA A 171 1.19 3.90 0.11
CA ALA A 171 0.04 3.24 -0.51
C ALA A 171 0.18 3.16 -2.04
N VAL A 172 0.58 4.26 -2.69
CA VAL A 172 0.81 4.28 -4.15
C VAL A 172 1.97 3.36 -4.54
N GLU A 173 3.09 3.39 -3.81
CA GLU A 173 4.21 2.46 -4.05
C GLU A 173 3.77 0.99 -3.93
N THR A 174 2.93 0.64 -2.95
CA THR A 174 2.41 -0.72 -2.81
C THR A 174 1.50 -1.12 -3.98
N GLU A 175 0.67 -0.22 -4.49
CA GLU A 175 -0.16 -0.48 -5.67
C GLU A 175 0.69 -0.69 -6.93
N GLU A 176 1.75 0.12 -7.11
CA GLU A 176 2.69 -0.05 -8.22
C GLU A 176 3.44 -1.39 -8.14
N LEU A 177 3.94 -1.75 -6.95
CA LEU A 177 4.61 -3.04 -6.73
C LEU A 177 3.66 -4.22 -6.96
N GLN A 178 2.40 -4.10 -6.53
CA GLN A 178 1.37 -5.10 -6.78
C GLN A 178 1.09 -5.24 -8.29
N GLY A 179 1.05 -4.12 -9.02
CA GLY A 179 0.93 -4.10 -10.48
C GLY A 179 2.11 -4.80 -11.17
N ARG A 180 3.35 -4.50 -10.76
CA ARG A 180 4.56 -5.15 -11.29
C ARG A 180 4.57 -6.65 -10.99
N LEU A 181 4.17 -7.06 -9.78
CA LEU A 181 4.05 -8.47 -9.40
C LEU A 181 3.01 -9.20 -10.25
N LYS A 182 1.86 -8.58 -10.51
CA LYS A 182 0.82 -9.15 -11.38
C LYS A 182 1.33 -9.36 -12.80
N ALA A 183 1.98 -8.35 -13.38
CA ALA A 183 2.58 -8.47 -14.71
C ALA A 183 3.68 -9.54 -14.77
N ALA A 184 4.51 -9.67 -13.73
CA ALA A 184 5.52 -10.73 -13.63
C ALA A 184 4.89 -12.12 -13.56
N ARG A 185 3.80 -12.28 -12.79
CA ARG A 185 3.04 -13.54 -12.72
C ARG A 185 2.43 -13.91 -14.07
N GLU A 186 1.80 -12.95 -14.76
CA GLU A 186 1.24 -13.17 -16.10
C GLU A 186 2.32 -13.63 -17.10
N ARG A 187 3.48 -12.96 -17.12
CA ARG A 187 4.63 -13.39 -17.95
C ARG A 187 5.11 -14.79 -17.60
N ASN A 188 5.13 -15.16 -16.32
CA ASN A 188 5.51 -16.51 -15.91
C ASN A 188 4.52 -17.54 -16.45
N THR A 189 3.21 -17.29 -16.33
CA THR A 189 2.20 -18.18 -16.92
C THR A 189 2.32 -18.29 -18.45
N ASP A 190 2.69 -17.22 -19.14
CA ASP A 190 2.92 -17.26 -20.59
C ASP A 190 4.17 -18.07 -20.95
N LEU A 191 5.24 -17.95 -20.17
CA LEU A 191 6.45 -18.75 -20.31
C LEU A 191 6.19 -20.23 -20.03
N GLU A 192 5.41 -20.57 -19.00
CA GLU A 192 4.98 -21.94 -18.71
C GLU A 192 4.16 -22.53 -19.87
N ARG A 193 3.24 -21.75 -20.47
CA ARG A 193 2.49 -22.20 -21.67
C ARG A 193 3.42 -22.43 -22.86
N LYS A 194 4.38 -21.53 -23.10
CA LYS A 194 5.39 -21.69 -24.17
C LYS A 194 6.27 -22.90 -23.93
N LEU A 195 6.73 -23.12 -22.70
CA LEU A 195 7.52 -24.29 -22.31
C LEU A 195 6.74 -25.58 -22.58
N ASN A 196 5.48 -25.64 -22.18
CA ASN A 196 4.62 -26.80 -22.42
C ASN A 196 4.39 -27.05 -23.91
N SER A 197 4.23 -26.00 -24.72
CA SER A 197 4.12 -26.12 -26.18
C SER A 197 5.42 -26.60 -26.83
N VAL A 198 6.58 -26.12 -26.37
CA VAL A 198 7.88 -26.60 -26.87
C VAL A 198 8.11 -28.03 -26.45
N ASN A 199 7.74 -28.40 -25.22
CA ASN A 199 7.87 -29.77 -24.72
C ASN A 199 6.99 -30.75 -25.51
N SER A 200 5.74 -30.39 -25.82
CA SER A 200 4.88 -31.23 -26.66
C SER A 200 5.42 -31.35 -28.09
N GLN A 201 5.94 -30.27 -28.67
CA GLN A 201 6.57 -30.29 -29.99
C GLN A 201 7.83 -31.17 -30.00
N SER A 202 8.68 -31.05 -28.97
CA SER A 202 9.85 -31.89 -28.77
C SER A 202 9.46 -33.37 -28.70
N GLN A 203 8.40 -33.71 -27.96
CA GLN A 203 7.92 -35.08 -27.84
C GLN A 203 7.39 -35.64 -29.18
N VAL A 204 6.72 -34.82 -29.99
CA VAL A 204 6.27 -35.21 -31.34
C VAL A 204 7.49 -35.44 -32.25
N GLN A 205 8.48 -34.56 -32.19
CA GLN A 205 9.69 -34.65 -33.00
C GLN A 205 10.57 -35.85 -32.60
N GLU A 206 10.58 -36.20 -31.31
CA GLU A 206 11.26 -37.39 -30.81
C GLU A 206 10.55 -38.68 -31.29
N LYS A 207 9.21 -38.69 -31.30
CA LYS A 207 8.43 -39.81 -31.86
C LYS A 207 8.68 -39.99 -33.35
N SER A 208 8.64 -38.90 -34.14
CA SER A 208 8.92 -39.00 -35.58
C SER A 208 10.37 -39.39 -35.85
N SER A 209 11.34 -38.92 -35.06
CA SER A 209 12.74 -39.38 -35.12
C SER A 209 12.86 -40.88 -34.87
N GLN A 210 12.15 -41.42 -33.87
CA GLN A 210 12.10 -42.87 -33.63
C GLN A 210 11.44 -43.63 -34.78
N GLU A 211 10.41 -43.09 -35.42
CA GLU A 211 9.79 -43.69 -36.60
C GLU A 211 10.75 -43.73 -37.79
N TYR A 212 11.48 -42.65 -38.06
CA TYR A 212 12.51 -42.63 -39.10
C TYR A 212 13.63 -43.64 -38.81
N LEU A 213 14.05 -43.79 -37.55
CA LEU A 213 15.04 -44.81 -37.18
C LEU A 213 14.52 -46.23 -37.44
N ARG A 214 13.26 -46.54 -37.10
CA ARG A 214 12.64 -47.83 -37.41
C ARG A 214 12.55 -48.07 -38.91
N GLU A 215 12.24 -47.04 -39.70
CA GLU A 215 12.17 -47.14 -41.15
C GLU A 215 13.55 -47.38 -41.77
N ILE A 216 14.59 -46.71 -41.26
CA ILE A 216 15.98 -46.97 -41.65
C ILE A 216 16.37 -48.43 -41.34
N GLU A 217 16.00 -48.95 -40.16
CA GLU A 217 16.25 -50.36 -39.81
C GLU A 217 15.50 -51.31 -40.75
N ARG A 218 14.23 -51.03 -41.04
CA ARG A 218 13.42 -51.79 -42.00
C ARG A 218 14.09 -51.83 -43.37
N LEU A 219 14.45 -50.67 -43.93
CA LEU A 219 15.13 -50.57 -45.22
C LEU A 219 16.48 -51.28 -45.23
N LYS A 220 17.27 -51.21 -44.15
CA LYS A 220 18.51 -51.98 -44.03
C LYS A 220 18.26 -53.49 -44.09
N THR A 221 17.20 -53.99 -43.44
CA THR A 221 16.87 -55.42 -43.51
C THR A 221 16.40 -55.84 -44.91
N GLU A 222 15.66 -55.00 -45.61
CA GLU A 222 15.24 -55.24 -46.99
C GLU A 222 16.42 -55.22 -47.95
N GLN A 223 17.33 -54.24 -47.80
CA GLN A 223 18.57 -54.18 -48.56
C GLN A 223 19.41 -55.44 -48.37
N TYR A 224 19.53 -55.94 -47.12
CA TYR A 224 20.25 -57.18 -46.84
C TYR A 224 19.60 -58.39 -47.51
N LYS A 225 18.26 -58.51 -47.44
CA LYS A 225 17.51 -59.60 -48.12
C LYS A 225 17.69 -59.56 -49.63
N SER A 226 17.52 -58.39 -50.24
CA SER A 226 17.73 -58.21 -51.69
C SER A 226 19.17 -58.49 -52.09
N SER A 227 20.16 -58.04 -51.30
CA SER A 227 21.57 -58.36 -51.54
C SER A 227 21.83 -59.86 -51.52
N LYS A 228 21.25 -60.59 -50.55
CA LYS A 228 21.37 -62.04 -50.45
C LYS A 228 20.73 -62.75 -51.65
N SER A 229 19.53 -62.32 -52.06
CA SER A 229 18.87 -62.85 -53.25
C SER A 229 19.69 -62.60 -54.54
N ILE A 230 20.34 -61.44 -54.65
CA ILE A 230 21.26 -61.14 -55.77
C ILE A 230 22.47 -62.10 -55.74
N GLU A 231 23.02 -62.41 -54.57
CA GLU A 231 24.11 -63.39 -54.45
C GLU A 231 23.67 -64.80 -54.85
N GLU A 232 22.49 -65.24 -54.40
CA GLU A 232 21.90 -66.53 -54.77
C GLU A 232 21.68 -66.62 -56.30
N LEU A 233 21.09 -65.59 -56.92
CA LEU A 233 20.89 -65.52 -58.38
C LEU A 233 22.23 -65.48 -59.14
N LYS A 234 23.25 -64.78 -58.64
CA LYS A 234 24.60 -64.80 -59.23
C LYS A 234 25.20 -66.20 -59.18
N GLN A 235 25.00 -66.92 -58.09
CA GLN A 235 25.45 -68.30 -57.95
C GLN A 235 24.73 -69.20 -58.95
N GLU A 236 23.41 -69.11 -59.07
CA GLU A 236 22.62 -69.84 -60.07
C GLU A 236 23.06 -69.54 -61.51
N LEU A 237 23.31 -68.27 -61.85
CA LEU A 237 23.84 -67.87 -63.15
C LEU A 237 25.21 -68.48 -63.42
N SER A 238 26.09 -68.53 -62.42
CA SER A 238 27.40 -69.17 -62.55
C SER A 238 27.28 -70.69 -62.77
N GLU A 239 26.33 -71.36 -62.11
CA GLU A 239 26.06 -72.78 -62.29
C GLU A 239 25.48 -73.08 -63.67
N LEU A 240 24.52 -72.28 -64.13
CA LEU A 240 23.93 -72.39 -65.46
C LEU A 240 24.97 -72.12 -66.55
N SER A 241 25.82 -71.09 -66.38
CA SER A 241 26.93 -70.81 -67.28
C SER A 241 27.91 -71.99 -67.36
N ASN A 242 28.27 -72.59 -66.23
CA ASN A 242 29.10 -73.80 -66.19
C ASN A 242 28.44 -75.00 -66.87
N LYS A 243 27.14 -75.22 -66.66
CA LYS A 243 26.35 -76.28 -67.32
C LYS A 243 26.30 -76.04 -68.84
N LEU A 244 26.04 -74.81 -69.27
CA LEU A 244 26.03 -74.41 -70.67
C LEU A 244 27.41 -74.62 -71.30
N GLY A 245 28.49 -74.23 -70.62
CA GLY A 245 29.86 -74.48 -71.07
C GLY A 245 30.19 -75.97 -71.20
N LYS A 246 29.73 -76.82 -70.27
CA LYS A 246 29.83 -78.28 -70.41
C LYS A 246 29.06 -78.79 -71.63
N LYS A 247 27.80 -78.37 -71.80
CA LYS A 247 26.97 -78.77 -72.95
C LYS A 247 27.52 -78.27 -74.28
N ALA A 248 28.15 -77.10 -74.32
CA ALA A 248 28.84 -76.60 -75.49
C ALA A 248 30.02 -77.52 -75.86
N LYS A 249 30.85 -77.92 -74.87
CA LYS A 249 31.95 -78.89 -75.09
C LYS A 249 31.44 -80.27 -75.52
N ASP A 250 30.37 -80.76 -74.90
CA ASP A 250 29.74 -82.02 -75.31
C ASP A 250 29.25 -81.95 -76.77
N ASN A 251 28.67 -80.80 -77.17
CA ASN A 251 28.18 -80.58 -78.52
C ASN A 251 29.34 -80.45 -79.53
N GLU A 252 30.44 -79.78 -79.16
CA GLU A 252 31.67 -79.76 -79.95
C GLU A 252 32.25 -81.18 -80.14
N ALA A 253 32.27 -82.00 -79.08
CA ALA A 253 32.70 -83.39 -79.15
C ALA A 253 31.78 -84.22 -80.07
N LEU A 254 30.46 -84.12 -79.91
CA LEU A 254 29.49 -84.78 -80.79
C LEU A 254 29.61 -84.29 -82.25
N GLN A 255 29.90 -83.01 -82.48
CA GLN A 255 30.17 -82.49 -83.83
C GLN A 255 31.45 -83.08 -84.42
N GLN A 256 32.51 -83.27 -83.62
CA GLN A 256 33.73 -83.97 -84.05
C GLN A 256 33.44 -85.43 -84.39
N GLU A 257 32.78 -86.16 -83.49
CA GLU A 257 32.37 -87.56 -83.72
C GLU A 257 31.50 -87.70 -84.97
N LEU A 258 30.51 -86.80 -85.15
CA LEU A 258 29.66 -86.77 -86.33
C LEU A 258 30.46 -86.45 -87.60
N GLY A 259 31.50 -85.61 -87.50
CA GLY A 259 32.46 -85.36 -88.57
C GLY A 259 33.24 -86.60 -88.96
N ASP A 260 33.69 -87.38 -87.97
CA ASP A 260 34.44 -88.62 -88.20
C ASP A 260 33.55 -89.73 -88.77
N VAL A 261 32.34 -89.92 -88.23
CA VAL A 261 31.34 -90.84 -88.79
C VAL A 261 30.94 -90.43 -90.21
N LYS A 262 30.85 -89.13 -90.52
CA LYS A 262 30.61 -88.67 -91.91
C LYS A 262 31.78 -89.03 -92.84
N LYS A 263 33.02 -88.94 -92.37
CA LYS A 263 34.19 -89.39 -93.16
C LYS A 263 34.14 -90.91 -93.37
N GLU A 264 33.82 -91.68 -92.34
CA GLU A 264 33.64 -93.15 -92.41
C GLU A 264 32.48 -93.53 -93.34
N LEU A 265 31.35 -92.83 -93.26
CA LEU A 265 30.21 -93.02 -94.16
C LEU A 265 30.58 -92.66 -95.59
N SER A 266 31.32 -91.57 -95.82
CA SER A 266 31.78 -91.21 -97.16
C SER A 266 32.69 -92.28 -97.75
N LEU A 267 33.54 -92.89 -96.91
CA LEU A 267 34.41 -93.99 -97.28
C LEU A 267 33.60 -95.26 -97.57
N ALA A 268 32.61 -95.59 -96.74
CA ALA A 268 31.71 -96.73 -96.92
C ALA A 268 30.77 -96.55 -98.12
N GLN A 269 30.31 -95.33 -98.41
CA GLN A 269 29.55 -94.99 -99.62
C GLN A 269 30.42 -95.11 -100.87
N LEU A 270 31.71 -94.74 -100.80
CA LEU A 270 32.67 -95.00 -101.87
C LEU A 270 32.85 -96.50 -102.13
N TYR A 271 32.92 -97.32 -101.06
CA TYR A 271 32.93 -98.78 -101.15
C TYR A 271 31.61 -99.35 -101.70
N ALA A 272 30.45 -98.83 -101.29
CA ALA A 272 29.13 -99.27 -101.76
C ALA A 272 28.86 -98.86 -103.22
N GLN A 273 29.33 -97.68 -103.64
CA GLN A 273 29.23 -97.20 -105.02
C GLN A 273 30.15 -97.98 -105.97
N GLN A 274 31.17 -98.67 -105.45
CA GLN A 274 32.03 -99.61 -106.18
C GLN A 274 31.47 -101.04 -106.26
N LEU A 275 30.42 -101.39 -105.50
CA LEU A 275 29.87 -102.75 -105.39
C LEU A 275 28.36 -102.87 -105.72
N GLY A 276 27.70 -101.83 -106.21
CA GLY A 276 26.24 -101.79 -106.42
C GLY A 276 25.76 -101.86 -107.87
N GLY A 277 26.22 -102.85 -108.65
CA GLY A 277 25.66 -103.20 -109.95
C GLY A 277 24.68 -104.38 -109.84
N ALA A 278 23.41 -104.12 -110.14
CA ALA A 278 22.39 -105.03 -110.67
C ALA A 278 22.13 -106.41 -110.02
N GLN A 279 20.92 -106.49 -109.44
CA GLN A 279 19.98 -107.61 -109.37
C GLN A 279 20.19 -108.76 -108.35
N ALA A 280 19.25 -108.82 -107.40
CA ALA A 280 18.54 -110.05 -107.06
C ALA A 280 17.18 -109.70 -106.44
N SER A 281 16.12 -109.97 -107.21
CA SER A 281 14.73 -110.07 -106.76
C SER A 281 14.53 -111.37 -105.96
N GLU A 282 13.40 -111.43 -105.24
CA GLU A 282 12.77 -112.58 -104.55
C GLU A 282 12.93 -112.74 -103.03
N ASN A 283 13.94 -112.19 -102.35
CA ASN A 283 13.95 -112.16 -100.86
C ASN A 283 13.29 -110.92 -100.24
N VAL A 284 13.02 -109.89 -101.05
CA VAL A 284 12.48 -108.61 -100.55
C VAL A 284 10.98 -108.69 -100.26
N HIS A 285 10.22 -109.59 -100.91
CA HIS A 285 8.76 -109.63 -100.76
C HIS A 285 8.30 -110.22 -99.41
N SER A 286 8.96 -111.27 -98.91
CA SER A 286 8.65 -111.85 -97.59
C SER A 286 9.08 -110.95 -96.42
N GLN A 287 10.18 -110.21 -96.60
CA GLN A 287 10.69 -109.27 -95.60
C GLN A 287 9.89 -107.96 -95.59
N LEU A 288 9.26 -107.57 -96.71
CA LEU A 288 8.33 -106.46 -96.77
C LEU A 288 7.03 -106.77 -96.00
N GLU A 289 6.57 -108.03 -96.01
CA GLU A 289 5.35 -108.46 -95.34
C GLU A 289 5.53 -108.52 -93.82
N GLU A 290 6.68 -109.01 -93.34
CA GLU A 290 7.08 -108.91 -91.92
C GLU A 290 7.27 -107.45 -91.47
N LEU A 291 7.89 -106.60 -92.29
CA LEU A 291 8.00 -105.16 -92.01
C LEU A 291 6.65 -104.44 -92.06
N HIS A 292 5.70 -104.91 -92.88
CA HIS A 292 4.35 -104.36 -92.91
C HIS A 292 3.54 -104.77 -91.67
N GLN A 293 3.77 -105.99 -91.16
CA GLN A 293 3.18 -106.48 -89.91
C GLN A 293 3.79 -105.76 -88.68
N GLU A 294 5.11 -105.55 -88.68
CA GLU A 294 5.82 -104.80 -87.65
C GLU A 294 5.44 -103.31 -87.67
N LYS A 295 5.24 -102.73 -88.86
CA LYS A 295 4.66 -101.38 -89.04
C LYS A 295 3.26 -101.30 -88.42
N LEU A 296 2.39 -102.28 -88.69
CA LEU A 296 1.04 -102.33 -88.11
C LEU A 296 1.06 -102.45 -86.57
N ASP A 297 2.00 -103.21 -86.01
CA ASP A 297 2.14 -103.34 -84.56
C ASP A 297 2.77 -102.11 -83.90
N MET A 298 3.68 -101.41 -84.61
CA MET A 298 4.18 -100.11 -84.18
C MET A 298 3.10 -99.02 -84.29
N GLU A 299 2.25 -99.05 -85.32
CA GLU A 299 1.07 -98.17 -85.43
C GLU A 299 0.07 -98.42 -84.30
N LYS A 300 -0.17 -99.67 -83.91
CA LYS A 300 -0.98 -99.99 -82.72
C LYS A 300 -0.33 -99.49 -81.43
N LYS A 301 1.00 -99.58 -81.28
CA LYS A 301 1.71 -99.04 -80.10
C LYS A 301 1.66 -97.51 -80.07
N VAL A 302 1.83 -96.85 -81.21
CA VAL A 302 1.70 -95.40 -81.33
C VAL A 302 0.28 -94.96 -81.00
N ASN A 303 -0.75 -95.68 -81.45
CA ASN A 303 -2.13 -95.40 -81.07
C ASN A 303 -2.37 -95.61 -79.57
N LYS A 304 -1.83 -96.66 -78.96
CA LYS A 304 -1.89 -96.84 -77.50
C LYS A 304 -1.19 -95.72 -76.73
N PHE A 305 -0.03 -95.24 -77.21
CA PHE A 305 0.64 -94.09 -76.61
C PHE A 305 -0.13 -92.79 -76.83
N LYS A 306 -0.79 -92.64 -77.97
CA LYS A 306 -1.67 -91.50 -78.26
C LYS A 306 -2.89 -91.50 -77.34
N ASP A 307 -3.54 -92.64 -77.14
CA ASP A 307 -4.65 -92.82 -76.21
C ASP A 307 -4.21 -92.55 -74.76
N ALA A 308 -3.03 -93.03 -74.36
CA ALA A 308 -2.46 -92.74 -73.04
C ALA A 308 -2.12 -91.25 -72.85
N MET A 309 -1.66 -90.57 -73.91
CA MET A 309 -1.42 -89.13 -73.89
C MET A 309 -2.72 -88.33 -73.84
N GLU A 310 -3.77 -88.77 -74.55
CA GLU A 310 -5.12 -88.19 -74.45
C GLU A 310 -5.72 -88.41 -73.06
N GLN A 311 -5.48 -89.57 -72.44
CA GLN A 311 -5.91 -89.86 -71.08
C GLN A 311 -5.18 -88.99 -70.04
N ILE A 312 -3.86 -88.83 -70.15
CA ILE A 312 -3.09 -87.91 -69.28
C ILE A 312 -3.52 -86.45 -69.52
N ALA A 313 -3.82 -86.07 -70.77
CA ALA A 313 -4.33 -84.74 -71.08
C ALA A 313 -5.73 -84.51 -70.47
N ALA A 314 -6.61 -85.51 -70.52
CA ALA A 314 -7.92 -85.48 -69.88
C ALA A 314 -7.82 -85.43 -68.35
N GLU A 315 -6.94 -86.22 -67.73
CA GLU A 315 -6.67 -86.20 -66.29
C GLU A 315 -6.06 -84.85 -65.86
N LYS A 316 -5.16 -84.27 -66.66
CA LYS A 316 -4.61 -82.92 -66.45
C LYS A 316 -5.72 -81.87 -66.55
N GLN A 317 -6.61 -81.96 -67.54
CA GLN A 317 -7.76 -81.07 -67.69
C GLN A 317 -8.73 -81.20 -66.52
N GLN A 318 -8.99 -82.42 -66.06
CA GLN A 318 -9.83 -82.71 -64.90
C GLN A 318 -9.20 -82.18 -63.61
N MET A 319 -7.91 -82.39 -63.40
CA MET A 319 -7.17 -81.81 -62.27
C MET A 319 -7.12 -80.29 -62.34
N SER A 320 -6.93 -79.71 -63.53
CA SER A 320 -7.01 -78.26 -63.74
C SER A 320 -8.41 -77.74 -63.40
N SER A 321 -9.48 -78.44 -63.78
CA SER A 321 -10.86 -78.08 -63.43
C SER A 321 -11.12 -78.21 -61.92
N HIS A 322 -10.54 -79.22 -61.26
CA HIS A 322 -10.62 -79.36 -59.80
C HIS A 322 -9.84 -78.25 -59.06
N TYR A 323 -8.63 -77.91 -59.52
CA TYR A 323 -7.87 -76.79 -58.98
C TYR A 323 -8.59 -75.45 -59.23
N GLN A 324 -9.17 -75.25 -60.41
CA GLN A 324 -9.98 -74.08 -60.72
C GLN A 324 -11.20 -74.00 -59.78
N SER A 325 -11.94 -75.10 -59.59
CA SER A 325 -13.09 -75.14 -58.69
C SER A 325 -12.72 -74.94 -57.21
N TYR A 326 -11.54 -75.38 -56.81
CA TYR A 326 -11.00 -75.17 -55.45
C TYR A 326 -10.59 -73.71 -55.23
N VAL A 327 -9.91 -73.10 -56.22
CA VAL A 327 -9.55 -71.68 -56.23
C VAL A 327 -10.81 -70.82 -56.28
N ASP A 328 -11.82 -71.18 -57.06
CA ASP A 328 -13.12 -70.49 -57.11
C ASP A 328 -13.84 -70.56 -55.76
N ARG A 329 -13.77 -71.69 -55.05
CA ARG A 329 -14.38 -71.84 -53.71
C ARG A 329 -13.65 -71.02 -52.64
N LEU A 330 -12.32 -70.97 -52.67
CA LEU A 330 -11.52 -70.08 -51.81
C LEU A 330 -11.78 -68.61 -52.15
N SER A 331 -11.87 -68.28 -53.44
CA SER A 331 -12.18 -66.94 -53.92
C SER A 331 -13.59 -66.52 -53.51
N GLN A 332 -14.56 -67.43 -53.51
CA GLN A 332 -15.94 -67.20 -53.05
C GLN A 332 -16.03 -66.93 -51.54
N GLN A 333 -15.19 -67.58 -50.72
CA GLN A 333 -15.06 -67.26 -49.28
C GLN A 333 -14.40 -65.88 -49.06
N LEU A 334 -13.50 -65.47 -49.93
CA LEU A 334 -12.81 -64.18 -49.88
C LEU A 334 -13.69 -63.04 -50.45
N GLU A 335 -14.52 -63.36 -51.45
CA GLU A 335 -15.55 -62.50 -52.07
C GLU A 335 -16.72 -62.25 -51.11
N THR A 336 -17.23 -63.26 -50.39
CA THR A 336 -18.30 -63.04 -49.38
C THR A 336 -17.87 -62.11 -48.25
N SER A 337 -16.57 -62.10 -47.91
CA SER A 337 -15.97 -61.16 -46.96
C SER A 337 -15.75 -59.75 -47.54
N LYS A 338 -15.69 -59.60 -48.86
CA LYS A 338 -15.50 -58.31 -49.56
C LYS A 338 -16.83 -57.73 -50.10
N ALA A 339 -17.83 -58.57 -50.34
CA ALA A 339 -19.13 -58.25 -50.92
C ALA A 339 -20.10 -57.57 -49.93
N THR A 340 -19.85 -57.64 -48.63
CA THR A 340 -20.62 -56.88 -47.61
C THR A 340 -20.26 -55.40 -47.58
N GLU A 341 -19.10 -55.00 -48.11
CA GLU A 341 -18.61 -53.61 -47.99
C GLU A 341 -18.53 -52.85 -49.32
N LYS A 342 -18.35 -53.54 -50.47
CA LYS A 342 -18.05 -52.84 -51.73
C LYS A 342 -19.23 -52.61 -52.70
N VAL A 343 -20.40 -53.24 -52.54
CA VAL A 343 -21.42 -53.24 -53.62
C VAL A 343 -22.82 -52.73 -53.19
N GLU A 344 -22.95 -52.11 -52.02
CA GLU A 344 -23.93 -51.02 -51.83
C GLU A 344 -23.62 -49.80 -52.73
N LEU A 345 -22.40 -49.68 -53.28
CA LEU A 345 -21.95 -48.42 -53.88
C LEU A 345 -21.69 -48.38 -55.40
N GLU A 346 -21.60 -49.49 -56.14
CA GLU A 346 -21.01 -49.38 -57.50
C GLU A 346 -21.69 -50.12 -58.65
N LYS A 347 -22.94 -50.62 -58.55
CA LYS A 347 -23.58 -51.20 -59.76
C LYS A 347 -25.11 -51.17 -59.84
N LYS A 348 -25.72 -50.11 -59.29
CA LYS A 348 -26.61 -49.35 -60.19
C LYS A 348 -25.72 -48.87 -61.31
N ALA A 349 -26.23 -49.01 -62.51
CA ALA A 349 -25.75 -48.28 -63.65
C ALA A 349 -24.35 -48.70 -64.15
N VAL A 350 -24.21 -49.28 -65.33
CA VAL A 350 -25.19 -49.51 -66.37
C VAL A 350 -24.47 -50.57 -67.21
N GLU A 351 -25.00 -51.77 -67.38
CA GLU A 351 -26.19 -51.94 -68.22
C GLU A 351 -25.93 -51.40 -69.64
N LEU A 352 -24.71 -51.59 -70.15
CA LEU A 352 -24.45 -51.80 -71.57
C LEU A 352 -23.66 -53.10 -71.78
N GLU A 353 -24.19 -54.16 -71.17
CA GLU A 353 -24.12 -55.48 -71.75
C GLU A 353 -25.35 -55.64 -72.66
N SER A 354 -25.15 -55.52 -73.97
CA SER A 354 -26.09 -56.09 -74.95
C SER A 354 -25.33 -56.78 -76.08
N ARG A 355 -25.01 -58.07 -75.85
CA ARG A 355 -25.31 -59.24 -76.71
C ARG A 355 -24.66 -59.31 -78.13
N PRO A 356 -24.46 -60.50 -78.73
CA PRO A 356 -23.75 -61.72 -78.30
C PRO A 356 -22.68 -62.19 -79.32
N LEU A 357 -21.92 -63.22 -78.92
CA LEU A 357 -21.33 -64.37 -79.68
C LEU A 357 -21.71 -64.52 -81.18
N PRO A 358 -20.89 -65.15 -82.07
CA PRO A 358 -20.07 -66.34 -81.78
C PRO A 358 -18.79 -66.58 -82.65
N SER A 359 -18.07 -67.66 -82.30
CA SER A 359 -17.47 -68.65 -83.23
C SER A 359 -16.12 -68.38 -83.94
N SER A 360 -15.09 -69.08 -83.42
CA SER A 360 -14.23 -70.07 -84.11
C SER A 360 -13.03 -69.64 -84.99
N VAL A 361 -11.81 -70.08 -84.56
CA VAL A 361 -10.56 -70.48 -85.28
C VAL A 361 -9.82 -69.39 -86.10
N PRO A 362 -8.46 -69.39 -86.33
CA PRO A 362 -7.39 -70.33 -85.97
C PRO A 362 -6.09 -69.73 -85.33
N GLU A 363 -5.35 -70.58 -84.63
CA GLU A 363 -4.28 -70.30 -83.64
C GLU A 363 -2.92 -69.78 -84.16
N GLN A 364 -2.85 -68.96 -85.22
CA GLN A 364 -1.55 -68.38 -85.65
C GLN A 364 -1.53 -66.86 -85.91
N HIS A 365 -2.68 -66.18 -85.92
CA HIS A 365 -2.77 -64.71 -85.93
C HIS A 365 -2.99 -64.11 -84.53
N VAL A 366 -3.61 -64.88 -83.62
CA VAL A 366 -3.97 -64.44 -82.25
C VAL A 366 -2.75 -64.20 -81.37
N THR A 367 -1.68 -64.97 -81.53
CA THR A 367 -0.42 -64.75 -80.78
C THR A 367 0.30 -63.48 -81.22
N LYS A 368 0.13 -63.07 -82.48
CA LYS A 368 0.68 -61.83 -83.04
C LYS A 368 -0.14 -60.61 -82.60
N GLU A 369 -1.46 -60.70 -82.65
CA GLU A 369 -2.36 -59.65 -82.16
C GLU A 369 -2.32 -59.51 -80.62
N LEU A 370 -2.17 -60.60 -79.87
CA LEU A 370 -1.93 -60.55 -78.42
C LEU A 370 -0.56 -59.98 -78.10
N GLY A 371 0.47 -60.28 -78.90
CA GLY A 371 1.80 -59.69 -78.78
C GLY A 371 1.81 -58.19 -79.10
N GLU A 372 1.08 -57.76 -80.13
CA GLU A 372 0.89 -56.34 -80.47
C GLU A 372 0.07 -55.61 -79.39
N ARG A 373 -0.96 -56.24 -78.82
CA ARG A 373 -1.72 -55.69 -77.67
C ARG A 373 -0.89 -55.61 -76.38
N LEU A 374 -0.06 -56.62 -76.10
CA LEU A 374 0.88 -56.57 -74.98
C LEU A 374 1.92 -55.47 -75.19
N GLY A 375 2.47 -55.33 -76.41
CA GLY A 375 3.37 -54.24 -76.76
C GLY A 375 2.73 -52.86 -76.60
N GLN A 376 1.47 -52.69 -77.05
CA GLN A 376 0.71 -51.46 -76.83
C GLN A 376 0.51 -51.17 -75.34
N GLN A 377 0.19 -52.18 -74.52
CA GLN A 377 0.06 -52.01 -73.07
C GLN A 377 1.40 -51.71 -72.38
N GLU A 378 2.49 -52.29 -72.85
CA GLU A 378 3.85 -52.00 -72.36
C GLU A 378 4.29 -50.58 -72.71
N ASP A 379 3.95 -50.10 -73.91
CA ASP A 379 4.19 -48.74 -74.36
C ASP A 379 3.32 -47.73 -73.60
N GLU A 380 2.03 -48.02 -73.38
CA GLU A 380 1.15 -47.20 -72.53
C GLU A 380 1.65 -47.14 -71.08
N LEU A 381 2.15 -48.25 -70.53
CA LEU A 381 2.74 -48.28 -69.19
C LEU A 381 4.07 -47.51 -69.12
N LYS A 382 4.87 -47.53 -70.18
CA LYS A 382 6.06 -46.67 -70.29
C LYS A 382 5.67 -45.20 -70.34
N GLU A 383 4.70 -44.85 -71.17
CA GLU A 383 4.24 -43.47 -71.30
C GLU A 383 3.62 -42.95 -69.98
N LEU A 384 2.86 -43.79 -69.26
CA LEU A 384 2.36 -43.46 -67.93
C LEU A 384 3.49 -43.30 -66.90
N ARG A 385 4.53 -44.14 -66.94
CA ARG A 385 5.71 -43.99 -66.06
C ARG A 385 6.49 -42.71 -66.35
N ASP A 386 6.69 -42.39 -67.63
CA ASP A 386 7.37 -41.16 -68.05
C ASP A 386 6.55 -39.93 -67.63
N GLN A 387 5.23 -39.97 -67.77
CA GLN A 387 4.34 -38.92 -67.27
C GLN A 387 4.38 -38.79 -65.74
N LEU A 388 4.49 -39.91 -65.02
CA LEU A 388 4.58 -39.91 -63.55
C LEU A 388 5.91 -39.30 -63.08
N ALA A 389 7.02 -39.66 -63.72
CA ALA A 389 8.33 -39.08 -63.44
C ALA A 389 8.33 -37.55 -63.67
N VAL A 390 7.75 -37.09 -64.79
CA VAL A 390 7.62 -35.64 -65.07
C VAL A 390 6.72 -34.93 -64.05
N LYS A 391 5.71 -35.63 -63.49
CA LYS A 391 4.86 -35.08 -62.43
C LYS A 391 5.59 -35.04 -61.08
N GLU A 392 6.40 -36.05 -60.76
CA GLU A 392 7.24 -36.10 -59.57
C GLU A 392 8.28 -34.98 -59.57
N ASP A 393 8.96 -34.76 -60.70
CA ASP A 393 9.89 -33.64 -60.86
C ASP A 393 9.21 -32.29 -60.65
N LYS A 394 8.00 -32.11 -61.21
CA LYS A 394 7.21 -30.88 -61.00
C LYS A 394 6.77 -30.67 -59.55
N VAL A 395 6.43 -31.74 -58.84
CA VAL A 395 6.09 -31.66 -57.41
C VAL A 395 7.33 -31.28 -56.61
N HIS A 396 8.48 -31.87 -56.93
CA HIS A 396 9.75 -31.53 -56.30
C HIS A 396 10.15 -30.06 -56.51
N ASP A 397 10.01 -29.56 -57.75
CA ASP A 397 10.24 -28.14 -58.07
C ASP A 397 9.29 -27.21 -57.30
N LEU A 398 8.02 -27.58 -57.17
CA LEU A 398 7.02 -26.82 -56.40
C LEU A 398 7.32 -26.84 -54.89
N GLU A 399 7.80 -27.96 -54.35
CA GLU A 399 8.24 -28.06 -52.95
C GLU A 399 9.49 -27.22 -52.67
N GLN A 400 10.47 -27.21 -53.60
CA GLN A 400 11.64 -26.34 -53.52
C GLN A 400 11.25 -24.85 -53.59
N LEU A 401 10.30 -24.48 -54.46
CA LEU A 401 9.76 -23.13 -54.51
C LEU A 401 9.01 -22.76 -53.22
N SER A 402 8.19 -23.66 -52.68
CA SER A 402 7.45 -23.43 -51.44
C SER A 402 8.37 -23.27 -50.23
N THR A 403 9.43 -24.06 -50.13
CA THR A 403 10.43 -23.93 -49.06
C THR A 403 11.21 -22.62 -49.17
N LYS A 404 11.55 -22.19 -50.38
CA LYS A 404 12.17 -20.88 -50.63
C LYS A 404 11.25 -19.72 -50.24
N ASP A 405 9.96 -19.79 -50.59
CA ASP A 405 8.96 -18.79 -50.23
C ASP A 405 8.73 -18.74 -48.71
N MET A 406 8.68 -19.89 -48.04
CA MET A 406 8.61 -19.95 -46.58
C MET A 406 9.82 -19.28 -45.91
N TYR A 407 11.03 -19.52 -46.43
CA TYR A 407 12.24 -18.91 -45.90
C TYR A 407 12.23 -17.38 -46.10
N GLN A 408 11.79 -16.90 -47.26
CA GLN A 408 11.63 -15.47 -47.53
C GLN A 408 10.56 -14.84 -46.63
N GLN A 409 9.42 -15.50 -46.44
CA GLN A 409 8.38 -15.04 -45.51
C GLN A 409 8.88 -15.00 -44.07
N SER A 410 9.65 -15.98 -43.62
CA SER A 410 10.25 -15.99 -42.27
C SER A 410 11.20 -14.81 -42.08
N GLN A 411 12.08 -14.52 -43.05
CA GLN A 411 12.98 -13.37 -42.97
C GLN A 411 12.23 -12.03 -42.93
N LEU A 412 11.15 -11.90 -43.73
CA LEU A 412 10.31 -10.70 -43.71
C LEU A 412 9.59 -10.55 -42.37
N ALA A 413 9.08 -11.64 -41.80
CA ALA A 413 8.44 -11.64 -40.48
C ALA A 413 9.42 -11.24 -39.37
N ASP A 414 10.66 -11.70 -39.42
CA ASP A 414 11.72 -11.30 -38.49
C ASP A 414 12.04 -9.81 -38.61
N ARG A 415 12.21 -9.30 -39.84
CA ARG A 415 12.41 -7.87 -40.07
C ARG A 415 11.24 -7.04 -39.54
N MET A 416 10.00 -7.47 -39.76
CA MET A 416 8.83 -6.78 -39.21
C MET A 416 8.83 -6.78 -37.68
N ARG A 417 9.18 -7.89 -37.03
CA ARG A 417 9.30 -7.97 -35.56
C ARG A 417 10.37 -7.01 -35.04
N HIS A 418 11.51 -6.91 -35.72
CA HIS A 418 12.55 -5.94 -35.38
C HIS A 418 12.06 -4.50 -35.51
N TYR A 419 11.39 -4.14 -36.61
CA TYR A 419 10.83 -2.80 -36.77
C TYR A 419 9.73 -2.50 -35.75
N GLN A 420 8.87 -3.46 -35.41
CA GLN A 420 7.86 -3.29 -34.36
C GLN A 420 8.48 -3.02 -32.99
N ALA A 421 9.49 -3.80 -32.60
CA ALA A 421 10.23 -3.57 -31.36
C ALA A 421 10.96 -2.22 -31.36
N GLN A 422 11.52 -1.82 -32.51
CA GLN A 422 12.18 -0.52 -32.67
C GLN A 422 11.19 0.64 -32.58
N CYS A 423 10.00 0.54 -33.17
CA CYS A 423 8.94 1.53 -33.04
C CYS A 423 8.51 1.69 -31.57
N GLN A 424 8.27 0.59 -30.86
CA GLN A 424 7.92 0.61 -29.43
C GLN A 424 9.00 1.31 -28.59
N LEU A 425 10.27 1.01 -28.83
CA LEU A 425 11.37 1.68 -28.14
C LEU A 425 11.39 3.19 -28.46
N THR A 426 11.15 3.56 -29.70
CA THR A 426 11.13 4.96 -30.14
C THR A 426 9.96 5.73 -29.51
N GLU A 427 8.79 5.09 -29.39
CA GLU A 427 7.61 5.64 -28.72
C GLU A 427 7.87 5.86 -27.22
N ILE A 428 8.46 4.88 -26.53
CA ILE A 428 8.83 5.01 -25.11
C ILE A 428 9.82 6.17 -24.92
N LEU A 429 10.85 6.25 -25.75
CA LEU A 429 11.84 7.33 -25.67
C LEU A 429 11.22 8.71 -25.95
N GLN A 430 10.30 8.82 -26.91
CA GLN A 430 9.55 10.06 -27.15
C GLN A 430 8.66 10.42 -25.96
N GLN A 431 8.01 9.43 -25.33
CA GLN A 431 7.17 9.65 -24.17
C GLN A 431 8.01 10.13 -22.98
N GLU A 432 9.14 9.49 -22.69
CA GLU A 432 10.09 9.92 -21.64
C GLU A 432 10.64 11.32 -21.91
N LEU A 433 11.01 11.63 -23.16
CA LEU A 433 11.45 12.96 -23.55
C LEU A 433 10.36 14.01 -23.31
N SER A 434 9.11 13.73 -23.69
CA SER A 434 7.98 14.65 -23.49
C SER A 434 7.69 14.88 -22.00
N GLN A 435 7.79 13.84 -21.17
CA GLN A 435 7.62 13.94 -19.72
C GLN A 435 8.76 14.74 -19.09
N ALA A 436 10.00 14.53 -19.53
CA ALA A 436 11.15 15.32 -19.09
C ALA A 436 10.99 16.79 -19.47
N GLN A 437 10.54 17.10 -20.70
CA GLN A 437 10.25 18.46 -21.15
C GLN A 437 9.14 19.13 -20.33
N ALA A 438 8.07 18.40 -19.99
CA ALA A 438 7.00 18.90 -19.14
C ALA A 438 7.48 19.18 -17.71
N ARG A 439 8.29 18.29 -17.12
CA ARG A 439 8.90 18.50 -15.79
C ARG A 439 9.83 19.70 -15.78
N ILE A 440 10.68 19.86 -16.80
CA ILE A 440 11.57 21.02 -16.93
C ILE A 440 10.73 22.30 -17.05
N SER A 441 9.68 22.30 -17.88
CA SER A 441 8.81 23.47 -18.03
C SER A 441 8.14 23.86 -16.70
N ALA A 442 7.64 22.88 -15.94
CA ALA A 442 7.04 23.10 -14.62
C ALA A 442 8.05 23.64 -13.59
N LEU A 443 9.27 23.09 -13.57
CA LEU A 443 10.34 23.59 -12.70
C LEU A 443 10.81 25.00 -13.10
N VAL A 444 10.82 25.31 -14.40
CA VAL A 444 11.13 26.66 -14.90
C VAL A 444 10.05 27.65 -14.48
N THR A 445 8.77 27.31 -14.60
CA THR A 445 7.68 28.18 -14.13
C THR A 445 7.73 28.37 -12.62
N GLN A 446 7.95 27.30 -11.86
CA GLN A 446 8.08 27.38 -10.40
C GLN A 446 9.28 28.23 -9.98
N ASN A 447 10.43 28.11 -10.66
CA ASN A 447 11.57 28.99 -10.43
C ASN A 447 11.26 30.45 -10.76
N SER A 448 10.49 30.72 -11.81
CA SER A 448 10.08 32.08 -12.16
C SER A 448 9.15 32.69 -11.12
N ASP A 449 8.23 31.90 -10.57
CA ASP A 449 7.27 32.33 -9.55
C ASP A 449 7.94 32.54 -8.20
N LEU A 450 8.87 31.63 -7.82
CA LEU A 450 9.70 31.81 -6.63
C LEU A 450 10.58 33.07 -6.73
N ARG A 451 11.15 33.35 -7.90
CA ARG A 451 11.91 34.60 -8.12
C ARG A 451 11.02 35.84 -7.96
N LYS A 452 9.79 35.82 -8.47
CA LYS A 452 8.83 36.92 -8.28
C LYS A 452 8.45 37.09 -6.81
N ALA A 453 8.11 36.01 -6.12
CA ALA A 453 7.75 36.04 -4.70
C ALA A 453 8.91 36.53 -3.82
N LEU A 454 10.15 36.14 -4.12
CA LEU A 454 11.34 36.65 -3.44
C LEU A 454 11.57 38.15 -3.71
N ALA A 455 11.36 38.61 -4.95
CA ALA A 455 11.46 40.03 -5.28
C ALA A 455 10.38 40.87 -4.57
N GLU A 456 9.13 40.40 -4.52
CA GLU A 456 8.03 41.06 -3.80
C GLU A 456 8.30 41.12 -2.29
N ARG A 457 8.81 40.03 -1.71
CA ARG A 457 9.15 39.97 -0.27
C ARG A 457 10.36 40.83 0.07
N ALA A 458 11.34 40.94 -0.82
CA ALA A 458 12.46 41.86 -0.67
C ALA A 458 11.99 43.32 -0.75
N GLN A 459 11.06 43.64 -1.64
CA GLN A 459 10.45 44.98 -1.73
C GLN A 459 9.70 45.34 -0.44
N MET A 460 8.90 44.41 0.11
CA MET A 460 8.20 44.62 1.39
C MET A 460 9.14 44.74 2.59
N ALA A 461 10.31 44.09 2.56
CA ALA A 461 11.30 44.19 3.63
C ALA A 461 12.01 45.55 3.64
N VAL A 462 12.16 46.20 2.47
CA VAL A 462 12.69 47.56 2.36
C VAL A 462 11.72 48.60 2.93
N ASP A 463 10.41 48.36 2.85
CA ASP A 463 9.36 49.27 3.35
C ASP A 463 9.15 49.22 4.89
N VAL A 464 9.69 48.22 5.60
CA VAL A 464 9.47 48.01 7.05
C VAL A 464 10.67 48.43 7.91
N ASN A 465 11.69 49.04 7.31
CA ASN A 465 12.97 49.20 7.96
C ASN A 465 13.01 50.36 8.97
N GLU A 466 12.71 50.08 10.25
CA GLU A 466 13.33 50.84 11.37
C GLU A 466 13.39 50.14 12.75
N LYS A 467 12.86 48.92 12.98
CA LYS A 467 12.87 48.30 14.34
C LYS A 467 13.28 46.83 14.51
N ASP A 468 13.56 46.05 13.45
CA ASP A 468 13.83 44.60 13.58
C ASP A 468 15.14 44.13 12.89
N SER A 469 16.21 44.95 12.97
CA SER A 469 17.50 44.68 12.31
C SER A 469 18.14 43.33 12.70
N GLY A 470 17.95 42.86 13.95
CA GLY A 470 18.51 41.58 14.42
C GLY A 470 17.84 40.35 13.79
N LYS A 471 16.51 40.33 13.70
CA LYS A 471 15.77 39.20 13.12
C LYS A 471 15.98 39.08 11.61
N VAL A 472 16.19 40.21 10.93
CA VAL A 472 16.55 40.24 9.51
C VAL A 472 17.94 39.65 9.30
N HIS A 473 18.91 39.97 10.17
CA HIS A 473 20.26 39.41 10.09
C HIS A 473 20.27 37.89 10.30
N ASP A 474 19.51 37.37 11.26
CA ASP A 474 19.41 35.93 11.52
C ASP A 474 18.72 35.17 10.37
N LEU A 475 17.66 35.75 9.81
CA LEU A 475 16.98 35.18 8.64
C LEU A 475 17.87 35.19 7.39
N VAL A 476 18.63 36.26 7.18
CA VAL A 476 19.62 36.36 6.09
C VAL A 476 20.75 35.35 6.29
N GLY A 477 21.22 35.13 7.53
CA GLY A 477 22.20 34.10 7.85
C GLY A 477 21.68 32.68 7.55
N SER A 478 20.44 32.37 7.95
CA SER A 478 19.78 31.10 7.66
C SER A 478 19.58 30.87 6.16
N LEU A 479 19.10 31.88 5.43
CA LEU A 479 18.94 31.81 3.98
C LEU A 479 20.29 31.64 3.28
N SER A 480 21.33 32.33 3.73
CA SER A 480 22.67 32.20 3.15
C SER A 480 23.26 30.80 3.38
N ALA A 481 23.01 30.19 4.54
CA ALA A 481 23.43 28.81 4.82
C ALA A 481 22.67 27.80 3.94
N SER A 482 21.36 27.97 3.78
CA SER A 482 20.55 27.14 2.87
C SER A 482 20.99 27.28 1.42
N VAL A 483 21.34 28.49 0.96
CA VAL A 483 21.87 28.71 -0.40
C VAL A 483 23.21 28.00 -0.58
N GLN A 484 24.14 28.13 0.38
CA GLN A 484 25.42 27.42 0.32
C GLN A 484 25.25 25.90 0.28
N GLN A 485 24.29 25.37 1.04
CA GLN A 485 23.99 23.94 1.02
C GLN A 485 23.43 23.48 -0.33
N LEU A 486 22.50 24.23 -0.92
CA LEU A 486 21.98 23.92 -2.25
C LEU A 486 23.04 24.04 -3.35
N GLU A 487 24.00 24.97 -3.22
CA GLU A 487 25.14 25.08 -4.12
C GLU A 487 26.08 23.88 -4.03
N LEU A 488 26.36 23.40 -2.81
CA LEU A 488 27.14 22.18 -2.58
C LEU A 488 26.45 20.94 -3.17
N GLU A 489 25.14 20.79 -2.97
CA GLU A 489 24.35 19.70 -3.53
C GLU A 489 24.32 19.76 -5.06
N ARG A 490 24.14 20.95 -5.65
CA ARG A 490 24.25 21.18 -7.10
C ARG A 490 25.62 20.74 -7.63
N ASP A 491 26.70 21.19 -7.00
CA ASP A 491 28.05 20.88 -7.46
C ASP A 491 28.36 19.39 -7.34
N GLN A 492 27.82 18.72 -6.32
CA GLN A 492 27.92 17.28 -6.18
C GLN A 492 27.18 16.54 -7.32
N LEU A 493 25.96 16.97 -7.65
CA LEU A 493 25.19 16.39 -8.76
C LEU A 493 25.87 16.62 -10.11
N VAL A 494 26.46 17.80 -10.34
CA VAL A 494 27.21 18.10 -11.57
C VAL A 494 28.42 17.16 -11.71
N ARG A 495 29.20 16.95 -10.64
CA ARG A 495 30.33 16.01 -10.65
C ARG A 495 29.89 14.58 -10.96
N GLN A 496 28.79 14.11 -10.36
CA GLN A 496 28.23 12.79 -10.66
C GLN A 496 27.82 12.65 -12.13
N LEU A 497 27.24 13.71 -12.71
CA LEU A 497 26.81 13.71 -14.10
C LEU A 497 28.01 13.68 -15.06
N ASP A 498 29.10 14.36 -14.72
CA ASP A 498 30.33 14.32 -15.51
C ASP A 498 31.08 12.99 -15.38
N GLU A 499 31.07 12.35 -14.20
CA GLU A 499 31.56 10.97 -14.03
C GLU A 499 30.76 9.97 -14.89
N GLN A 500 29.42 10.09 -14.88
CA GLN A 500 28.54 9.27 -15.72
C GLN A 500 28.80 9.50 -17.22
N LYS A 501 29.04 10.74 -17.65
CA LYS A 501 29.44 11.03 -19.03
C LYS A 501 30.77 10.37 -19.39
N GLY A 502 31.77 10.43 -18.51
CA GLY A 502 33.07 9.77 -18.73
C GLY A 502 32.95 8.24 -18.82
N GLN A 503 32.08 7.63 -18.01
CA GLN A 503 31.75 6.20 -18.10
C GLN A 503 31.07 5.86 -19.44
N ARG A 504 30.16 6.72 -19.91
CA ARG A 504 29.51 6.54 -21.20
C ARG A 504 30.49 6.65 -22.37
N GLU A 505 31.39 7.63 -22.33
CA GLU A 505 32.41 7.83 -23.36
C GLU A 505 33.39 6.66 -23.43
N THR A 506 33.81 6.13 -22.28
CA THR A 506 34.66 4.92 -22.22
C THR A 506 33.96 3.68 -22.76
N LEU A 507 32.70 3.45 -22.41
CA LEU A 507 31.91 2.35 -22.98
C LEU A 507 31.71 2.50 -24.49
N GLN A 508 31.49 3.73 -24.96
CA GLN A 508 31.36 4.03 -26.38
C GLN A 508 32.66 3.75 -27.14
N HIS A 509 33.81 4.09 -26.56
CA HIS A 509 35.12 3.73 -27.13
C HIS A 509 35.32 2.21 -27.18
N GLN A 510 34.96 1.46 -26.12
CA GLN A 510 35.03 0.00 -26.11
C GLN A 510 34.14 -0.66 -27.18
N LEU A 511 32.94 -0.11 -27.41
CA LEU A 511 32.04 -0.58 -28.47
C LEU A 511 32.61 -0.35 -29.87
N ILE A 512 33.26 0.81 -30.09
CA ILE A 512 33.92 1.10 -31.37
C ILE A 512 35.09 0.16 -31.60
N GLU A 513 35.89 -0.12 -30.58
CA GLU A 513 37.04 -1.03 -30.64
C GLU A 513 36.60 -2.48 -30.93
N LEU A 514 35.52 -2.93 -30.27
CA LEU A 514 34.90 -4.23 -30.55
C LEU A 514 34.39 -4.32 -31.99
N LYS A 515 33.72 -3.27 -32.47
CA LYS A 515 33.21 -3.23 -33.85
C LYS A 515 34.32 -3.23 -34.90
N GLN A 516 35.41 -2.51 -34.65
CA GLN A 516 36.60 -2.54 -35.51
C GLN A 516 37.28 -3.92 -35.51
N SER A 517 37.25 -4.63 -34.37
CA SER A 517 37.76 -6.01 -34.28
C SER A 517 36.88 -7.01 -35.03
N GLU A 518 35.56 -6.80 -35.05
CA GLU A 518 34.58 -7.58 -35.81
C GLU A 518 34.74 -7.36 -37.32
N ASP A 519 34.87 -6.10 -37.76
CA ASP A 519 35.11 -5.75 -39.17
C ASP A 519 36.46 -6.30 -39.69
N SER A 520 37.50 -6.38 -38.84
CA SER A 520 38.78 -7.03 -39.19
C SER A 520 38.66 -8.54 -39.37
N LEU A 521 37.78 -9.21 -38.62
CA LEU A 521 37.57 -10.66 -38.72
C LEU A 521 36.73 -11.02 -39.96
N LEU A 522 35.81 -10.15 -40.38
CA LEU A 522 34.95 -10.35 -41.55
C LEU A 522 35.67 -10.09 -42.89
N SER A 523 36.74 -9.28 -42.92
CA SER A 523 37.55 -9.06 -44.14
C SER A 523 38.45 -10.26 -44.51
N GLN A 524 38.56 -11.27 -43.64
CA GLN A 524 39.52 -12.37 -43.78
C GLN A 524 38.80 -13.71 -44.07
N GLU A 525 37.79 -13.71 -44.95
CA GLU A 525 37.07 -14.93 -45.37
C GLU A 525 37.73 -15.71 -46.51
N SER A 526 38.98 -15.41 -46.88
CA SER A 526 39.65 -16.12 -47.97
C SER A 526 41.13 -16.35 -47.68
N GLU A 527 41.45 -17.19 -46.69
CA GLU A 527 42.65 -18.05 -46.69
C GLU A 527 42.62 -18.99 -45.48
N GLU A 528 43.22 -20.17 -45.62
CA GLU A 528 43.26 -21.25 -44.62
C GLU A 528 43.52 -20.75 -43.19
N VAL A 529 42.72 -21.24 -42.23
CA VAL A 529 42.82 -20.89 -40.81
C VAL A 529 44.24 -21.16 -40.29
N SER A 530 45.04 -20.10 -40.19
CA SER A 530 46.40 -20.16 -39.64
C SER A 530 46.40 -20.79 -38.24
N ARG A 531 47.43 -21.57 -37.92
CA ARG A 531 47.65 -22.14 -36.58
C ARG A 531 47.60 -21.08 -35.47
N GLU A 532 47.91 -19.84 -35.82
CA GLU A 532 47.87 -18.68 -34.94
C GLU A 532 46.46 -18.15 -34.66
N SER A 533 45.53 -18.22 -35.63
CA SER A 533 44.13 -17.85 -35.41
C SER A 533 43.39 -18.91 -34.59
N TYR A 534 43.70 -20.19 -34.79
CA TYR A 534 43.20 -21.28 -33.92
C TYR A 534 43.68 -21.13 -32.47
N ALA A 535 44.95 -20.74 -32.26
CA ALA A 535 45.48 -20.47 -30.92
C ALA A 535 44.77 -19.29 -30.23
N LYS A 536 44.50 -18.20 -30.97
CA LYS A 536 43.73 -17.05 -30.46
C LYS A 536 42.29 -17.44 -30.10
N LEU A 537 41.63 -18.24 -30.93
CA LEU A 537 40.28 -18.74 -30.64
C LEU A 537 40.26 -19.64 -29.40
N ARG A 538 41.26 -20.52 -29.24
CA ARG A 538 41.38 -21.37 -28.05
C ARG A 538 41.62 -20.56 -26.78
N ALA A 539 42.45 -19.52 -26.84
CA ALA A 539 42.66 -18.60 -25.71
C ALA A 539 41.39 -17.79 -25.38
N ALA A 540 40.62 -17.37 -26.39
CA ALA A 540 39.33 -16.73 -26.19
C ALA A 540 38.30 -17.67 -25.54
N MET A 541 38.24 -18.94 -25.97
CA MET A 541 37.39 -19.96 -25.34
C MET A 541 37.80 -20.24 -23.89
N GLN A 542 39.10 -20.31 -23.58
CA GLN A 542 39.57 -20.49 -22.20
C GLN A 542 39.20 -19.31 -21.31
N LYS A 543 39.40 -18.07 -21.78
CA LYS A 543 38.96 -16.87 -21.03
C LYS A 543 37.46 -16.85 -20.81
N LEU A 544 36.69 -17.29 -21.80
CA LEU A 544 35.24 -17.39 -21.68
C LEU A 544 34.84 -18.45 -20.64
N GLU A 545 35.49 -19.62 -20.65
CA GLU A 545 35.28 -20.67 -19.65
C GLU A 545 35.62 -20.19 -18.23
N GLU A 546 36.76 -19.51 -18.05
CA GLU A 546 37.15 -18.91 -16.77
C GLU A 546 36.12 -17.88 -16.29
N ARG A 547 35.61 -17.03 -17.20
CA ARG A 547 34.58 -16.05 -16.88
C ARG A 547 33.27 -16.72 -16.48
N PHE A 548 32.87 -17.79 -17.17
CA PHE A 548 31.67 -18.55 -16.83
C PHE A 548 31.80 -19.23 -15.48
N LYS A 549 32.96 -19.83 -15.18
CA LYS A 549 33.24 -20.41 -13.85
C LYS A 549 33.19 -19.35 -12.75
N ALA A 550 33.89 -18.24 -12.91
CA ALA A 550 33.87 -17.14 -11.94
C ALA A 550 32.45 -16.58 -11.73
N THR A 551 31.66 -16.48 -12.80
CA THR A 551 30.26 -16.03 -12.70
C THR A 551 29.38 -17.06 -11.98
N MET A 552 29.57 -18.36 -12.23
CA MET A 552 28.87 -19.42 -11.52
C MET A 552 29.22 -19.45 -10.03
N ASP A 553 30.50 -19.26 -9.68
CA ASP A 553 30.95 -19.17 -8.30
C ASP A 553 30.32 -17.97 -7.60
N GLN A 554 30.28 -16.80 -8.25
CA GLN A 554 29.57 -15.62 -7.74
C GLN A 554 28.07 -15.85 -7.57
N ILE A 555 27.41 -16.59 -8.48
CA ILE A 555 25.99 -16.93 -8.35
C ILE A 555 25.78 -17.85 -7.15
N ALA A 556 26.68 -18.81 -6.90
CA ALA A 556 26.62 -19.68 -5.73
C ALA A 556 26.79 -18.87 -4.43
N ASP A 557 27.80 -18.01 -4.35
CA ASP A 557 28.03 -17.14 -3.18
C ASP A 557 26.83 -16.22 -2.90
N LEU A 558 26.26 -15.61 -3.95
CA LEU A 558 25.07 -14.77 -3.83
C LEU A 558 23.83 -15.57 -3.43
N SER A 559 23.71 -16.82 -3.88
CA SER A 559 22.64 -17.72 -3.45
C SER A 559 22.75 -18.06 -1.97
N ASP A 560 23.95 -18.33 -1.47
CA ASP A 560 24.19 -18.64 -0.05
C ASP A 560 23.92 -17.40 0.83
N GLN A 561 24.38 -16.22 0.41
CA GLN A 561 24.07 -14.96 1.09
C GLN A 561 22.57 -14.67 1.12
N LYS A 562 21.87 -14.95 0.01
CA LYS A 562 20.41 -14.83 -0.05
C LYS A 562 19.73 -15.75 0.95
N GLN A 563 20.13 -17.03 1.03
CA GLN A 563 19.57 -17.97 2.00
C GLN A 563 19.81 -17.52 3.45
N GLN A 564 21.01 -16.99 3.75
CA GLN A 564 21.31 -16.43 5.07
C GLN A 564 20.41 -15.24 5.41
N LEU A 565 20.19 -14.33 4.46
CA LEU A 565 19.28 -13.20 4.64
C LEU A 565 17.83 -13.66 4.82
N GLU A 566 17.36 -14.66 4.06
CA GLU A 566 16.02 -15.24 4.23
C GLU A 566 15.84 -15.87 5.62
N HIS A 567 16.84 -16.56 6.14
CA HIS A 567 16.84 -17.08 7.50
C HIS A 567 16.77 -15.95 8.54
N LEU A 568 17.56 -14.89 8.37
CA LEU A 568 17.55 -13.74 9.27
C LEU A 568 16.19 -13.01 9.26
N VAL A 569 15.60 -12.81 8.09
CA VAL A 569 14.26 -12.22 7.95
C VAL A 569 13.23 -13.08 8.68
N THR A 570 13.29 -14.39 8.52
CA THR A 570 12.38 -15.32 9.21
C THR A 570 12.53 -15.21 10.73
N GLN A 571 13.76 -15.09 11.25
CA GLN A 571 14.00 -14.90 12.68
C GLN A 571 13.46 -13.55 13.17
N LEU A 572 13.77 -12.45 12.48
CA LEU A 572 13.29 -11.11 12.85
C LEU A 572 11.76 -11.04 12.81
N GLN A 573 11.12 -11.77 11.90
CA GLN A 573 9.67 -11.88 11.86
C GLN A 573 9.13 -12.59 13.11
N GLY A 574 9.73 -13.70 13.53
CA GLY A 574 9.35 -14.38 14.78
C GLY A 574 9.58 -13.52 16.03
N GLU A 575 10.65 -12.74 16.07
CA GLU A 575 10.90 -11.75 17.15
C GLU A 575 9.85 -10.64 17.14
N THR A 576 9.46 -10.16 15.95
CA THR A 576 8.41 -9.14 15.78
C THR A 576 7.05 -9.64 16.24
N ASP A 577 6.69 -10.87 15.89
CA ASP A 577 5.44 -11.52 16.33
C ASP A 577 5.41 -11.65 17.86
N THR A 578 6.53 -12.05 18.46
CA THR A 578 6.67 -12.13 19.92
C THR A 578 6.48 -10.76 20.59
N ILE A 579 7.07 -9.70 20.02
CA ILE A 579 6.88 -8.33 20.52
C ILE A 579 5.41 -7.91 20.40
N ALA A 580 4.73 -8.27 19.31
CA ALA A 580 3.31 -7.99 19.13
C ALA A 580 2.45 -8.67 20.21
N ASP A 581 2.75 -9.91 20.56
CA ASP A 581 2.08 -10.62 21.66
C ASP A 581 2.29 -9.92 23.01
N TYR A 582 3.51 -9.46 23.30
CA TYR A 582 3.79 -8.67 24.51
C TYR A 582 3.00 -7.36 24.54
N ILE A 583 2.90 -6.66 23.40
CA ILE A 583 2.10 -5.43 23.31
C ILE A 583 0.62 -5.74 23.60
N ALA A 584 0.07 -6.82 23.02
CA ALA A 584 -1.31 -7.24 23.27
C ALA A 584 -1.54 -7.56 24.76
N LEU A 585 -0.65 -8.34 25.38
CA LEU A 585 -0.71 -8.66 26.81
C LEU A 585 -0.64 -7.38 27.68
N TYR A 586 0.26 -6.45 27.35
CA TYR A 586 0.38 -5.19 28.07
C TYR A 586 -0.86 -4.31 27.93
N GLN A 587 -1.47 -4.26 26.74
CA GLN A 587 -2.72 -3.54 26.51
C GLN A 587 -3.87 -4.12 27.33
N VAL A 588 -4.00 -5.45 27.39
CA VAL A 588 -4.99 -6.13 28.23
C VAL A 588 -4.75 -5.82 29.71
N GLN A 589 -3.51 -5.96 30.19
CA GLN A 589 -3.16 -5.65 31.58
C GLN A 589 -3.47 -4.20 31.94
N ARG A 590 -3.12 -3.25 31.07
CA ARG A 590 -3.43 -1.83 31.24
C ARG A 590 -4.95 -1.55 31.16
N GLY A 591 -5.70 -2.34 30.40
CA GLY A 591 -7.16 -2.31 30.38
C GLY A 591 -7.76 -2.73 31.73
N ILE A 592 -7.26 -3.84 32.31
CA ILE A 592 -7.68 -4.32 33.64
C ILE A 592 -7.38 -3.28 34.72
N MET A 593 -6.20 -2.65 34.69
CA MET A 593 -5.83 -1.61 35.65
C MET A 593 -6.72 -0.37 35.54
N ARG A 594 -7.05 0.07 34.32
CA ARG A 594 -8.00 1.17 34.10
C ARG A 594 -9.40 0.82 34.62
N LYS A 595 -9.86 -0.40 34.40
CA LYS A 595 -11.17 -0.85 34.92
C LYS A 595 -11.20 -0.84 36.45
N ARG A 596 -10.16 -1.38 37.11
CA ARG A 596 -10.06 -1.33 38.58
C ARG A 596 -9.95 0.08 39.13
N ALA A 597 -9.26 0.98 38.43
CA ALA A 597 -9.19 2.39 38.82
C ALA A 597 -10.56 3.06 38.71
N ALA A 598 -11.28 2.85 37.61
CA ALA A 598 -12.64 3.35 37.42
C ALA A 598 -13.61 2.82 38.48
N GLU A 599 -13.57 1.51 38.79
CA GLU A 599 -14.38 0.91 39.86
C GLU A 599 -14.10 1.54 41.24
N LYS A 600 -12.83 1.90 41.52
CA LYS A 600 -12.46 2.62 42.75
C LYS A 600 -12.96 4.05 42.76
N ASP A 601 -12.82 4.77 41.64
CA ASP A 601 -13.28 6.16 41.52
C ASP A 601 -14.82 6.24 41.63
N ASP A 602 -15.55 5.27 41.07
CA ASP A 602 -17.00 5.13 41.20
C ASP A 602 -17.39 4.89 42.67
N TYR A 603 -16.67 4.01 43.36
CA TYR A 603 -16.89 3.75 44.79
C TYR A 603 -16.61 4.98 45.66
N ILE A 604 -15.50 5.70 45.41
CA ILE A 604 -15.18 6.96 46.11
C ILE A 604 -16.26 8.01 45.84
N SER A 605 -16.74 8.10 44.59
CA SER A 605 -17.81 9.02 44.21
C SER A 605 -19.12 8.68 44.93
N GLN A 606 -19.44 7.39 45.10
CA GLN A 606 -20.61 6.97 45.86
C GLN A 606 -20.47 7.33 47.35
N LEU A 607 -19.31 7.04 47.96
CA LEU A 607 -19.04 7.44 49.35
C LEU A 607 -19.10 8.96 49.56
N ALA A 608 -18.65 9.74 48.58
CA ALA A 608 -18.73 11.20 48.65
C ALA A 608 -20.20 11.67 48.66
N LYS A 609 -21.06 11.08 47.82
CA LYS A 609 -22.51 11.35 47.81
C LYS A 609 -23.16 10.94 49.14
N ASP A 610 -22.91 9.73 49.62
CA ASP A 610 -23.46 9.24 50.88
C ASP A 610 -23.05 10.16 52.06
N ARG A 611 -21.82 10.69 52.04
CA ARG A 611 -21.34 11.68 53.02
C ARG A 611 -22.06 13.02 52.90
N GLU A 612 -22.36 13.50 51.71
CA GLU A 612 -23.12 14.73 51.48
C GLU A 612 -24.58 14.56 51.95
N ASP A 613 -25.21 13.44 51.61
CA ASP A 613 -26.56 13.10 52.04
C ASP A 613 -26.65 13.00 53.58
N LEU A 614 -25.69 12.34 54.23
CA LEU A 614 -25.64 12.27 55.68
C LEU A 614 -25.45 13.66 56.32
N LYS A 615 -24.61 14.52 55.74
CA LYS A 615 -24.47 15.92 56.21
C LYS A 615 -25.78 16.70 56.06
N ALA A 616 -26.50 16.52 54.96
CA ALA A 616 -27.79 17.16 54.75
C ALA A 616 -28.81 16.70 55.80
N LYS A 617 -28.93 15.38 56.02
CA LYS A 617 -29.80 14.82 57.08
C LYS A 617 -29.41 15.33 58.47
N LEU A 618 -28.12 15.40 58.81
CA LEU A 618 -27.68 15.95 60.09
C LEU A 618 -28.00 17.44 60.24
N SER A 619 -27.90 18.22 59.17
CA SER A 619 -28.29 19.63 59.18
C SER A 619 -29.80 19.82 59.37
N GLU A 620 -30.61 18.96 58.74
CA GLU A 620 -32.07 18.95 58.91
C GLU A 620 -32.44 18.57 60.36
N LEU A 621 -31.79 17.54 60.92
CA LEU A 621 -31.94 17.15 62.32
C LEU A 621 -31.59 18.32 63.25
N GLN A 622 -30.48 19.02 62.99
CA GLN A 622 -30.07 20.18 63.77
C GLN A 622 -31.12 21.31 63.72
N CYS A 623 -31.68 21.60 62.54
CA CYS A 623 -32.77 22.57 62.38
C CYS A 623 -34.02 22.15 63.16
N LEU A 624 -34.42 20.88 63.10
CA LEU A 624 -35.57 20.37 63.84
C LEU A 624 -35.35 20.43 65.36
N ILE A 625 -34.13 20.15 65.86
CA ILE A 625 -33.79 20.29 67.28
C ILE A 625 -33.87 21.74 67.74
N VAL A 626 -33.34 22.69 66.96
CA VAL A 626 -33.44 24.12 67.27
C VAL A 626 -34.91 24.54 67.32
N ARG A 627 -35.71 24.12 66.33
CA ARG A 627 -37.16 24.40 66.29
C ARG A 627 -37.88 23.83 67.52
N LEU A 628 -37.59 22.59 67.92
CA LEU A 628 -38.19 21.98 69.12
C LEU A 628 -37.78 22.72 70.40
N LEU A 629 -36.53 23.21 70.49
CA LEU A 629 -36.09 24.04 71.62
C LEU A 629 -36.79 25.40 71.66
N GLU A 630 -37.04 26.02 70.50
CA GLU A 630 -37.81 27.27 70.37
C GLU A 630 -39.29 27.07 70.73
N GLU A 631 -39.93 26.03 70.21
CA GLU A 631 -41.32 25.63 70.54
C GLU A 631 -41.47 25.41 72.06
N ARG A 632 -40.51 24.69 72.67
CA ARG A 632 -40.51 24.41 74.12
C ARG A 632 -40.20 25.66 74.96
N GLN A 633 -39.46 26.64 74.43
CA GLN A 633 -39.23 27.94 75.08
C GLN A 633 -40.48 28.83 75.04
N GLN A 634 -41.26 28.77 73.96
CA GLN A 634 -42.52 29.51 73.81
C GLN A 634 -43.63 28.98 74.74
N GLN A 635 -43.64 27.68 75.04
CA GLN A 635 -44.61 27.07 75.96
C GLN A 635 -44.31 27.32 77.46
N HIS A 636 -43.08 27.68 77.83
CA HIS A 636 -42.67 27.96 79.22
C HIS A 636 -41.71 29.16 79.36
N PRO A 637 -42.21 30.42 79.44
CA PRO A 637 -41.36 31.61 79.46
C PRO A 637 -40.64 31.89 80.80
N THR A 638 -40.72 31.00 81.81
CA THR A 638 -40.29 31.33 83.20
C THR A 638 -39.23 30.42 83.82
N GLN A 639 -38.55 29.57 83.05
CA GLN A 639 -37.37 28.85 83.56
C GLN A 639 -36.12 29.14 82.72
N SER A 640 -35.33 30.10 83.21
CA SER A 640 -33.93 30.27 82.82
C SER A 640 -33.15 29.01 83.20
N LEU A 641 -32.83 28.17 82.20
CA LEU A 641 -31.81 27.13 82.35
C LEU A 641 -30.40 27.74 82.22
N PRO A 642 -29.40 27.24 82.97
CA PRO A 642 -28.04 27.79 82.95
C PRO A 642 -27.34 27.52 81.60
N PRO A 643 -26.33 28.31 81.22
CA PRO A 643 -25.59 28.09 79.98
C PRO A 643 -24.74 26.82 80.11
N LEU A 644 -24.94 25.87 79.20
CA LEU A 644 -23.98 24.78 79.00
C LEU A 644 -22.66 25.35 78.46
N PRO A 645 -21.50 24.95 79.03
CA PRO A 645 -20.21 25.45 78.59
C PRO A 645 -19.80 24.73 77.30
N GLY A 646 -19.86 25.42 76.16
CA GLY A 646 -19.36 24.86 74.91
C GLY A 646 -19.76 25.64 73.66
N LYS A 647 -19.01 26.71 73.37
CA LYS A 647 -18.88 27.41 72.07
C LYS A 647 -20.16 27.60 71.24
N ALA A 648 -20.65 28.85 71.29
CA ALA A 648 -21.49 29.44 70.26
C ALA A 648 -20.92 29.18 68.85
N LEU A 649 -21.65 28.39 68.05
CA LEU A 649 -21.65 28.55 66.60
C LEU A 649 -22.76 29.55 66.30
N THR A 650 -22.34 30.74 65.93
CA THR A 650 -23.16 31.85 65.48
C THR A 650 -24.18 31.43 64.43
N LEU A 651 -25.45 31.60 64.77
CA LEU A 651 -26.63 31.46 63.91
C LEU A 651 -26.71 32.65 62.94
N ALA A 652 -25.71 32.80 62.07
CA ALA A 652 -25.64 33.91 61.11
C ALA A 652 -25.05 33.51 59.74
N SER A 653 -25.04 32.22 59.37
CA SER A 653 -24.41 31.79 58.09
C SER A 653 -25.14 30.69 57.31
N PHE A 654 -26.46 30.51 57.48
CA PHE A 654 -27.21 29.50 56.71
C PHE A 654 -28.47 30.03 56.02
N SER A 655 -28.41 31.24 55.47
CA SER A 655 -29.45 31.80 54.61
C SER A 655 -28.90 32.30 53.26
N SER A 656 -28.00 31.52 52.65
CA SER A 656 -27.49 31.80 51.30
C SER A 656 -27.02 30.51 50.61
N SER A 657 -27.94 29.63 50.22
CA SER A 657 -27.79 28.74 49.04
C SER A 657 -29.00 27.82 48.91
N MET A 658 -30.06 28.29 48.28
CA MET A 658 -31.01 27.48 47.48
C MET A 658 -31.84 28.46 46.65
N ALA A 659 -31.21 29.05 45.63
CA ALA A 659 -31.92 29.69 44.53
C ALA A 659 -31.43 29.01 43.25
N GLY A 660 -32.22 28.05 42.76
CA GLY A 660 -31.90 27.36 41.52
C GLY A 660 -32.67 26.06 41.36
N SER A 661 -33.95 26.14 40.97
CA SER A 661 -34.50 25.25 39.94
C SER A 661 -35.86 25.74 39.42
N PRO A 662 -36.22 25.37 38.17
CA PRO A 662 -37.12 26.14 37.34
C PRO A 662 -38.59 25.72 37.42
N ASP A 663 -39.42 26.72 37.13
CA ASP A 663 -40.74 26.74 36.52
C ASP A 663 -41.35 25.41 36.01
N ALA A 664 -42.55 25.07 36.49
CA ALA A 664 -43.69 24.63 35.67
C ALA A 664 -44.94 24.33 36.54
N GLY A 665 -46.08 24.95 36.17
CA GLY A 665 -47.30 24.19 35.92
C GLY A 665 -48.34 24.00 37.03
N ASP A 666 -49.27 24.95 37.09
CA ASP A 666 -50.72 24.75 36.89
C ASP A 666 -51.60 23.98 37.91
N SER A 667 -52.52 24.76 38.47
CA SER A 667 -53.93 24.51 38.83
C SER A 667 -54.38 23.12 39.32
N GLY A 668 -54.71 23.07 40.61
CA GLY A 668 -55.51 22.01 41.23
C GLY A 668 -56.39 22.56 42.35
N ARG A 669 -57.64 22.89 42.01
CA ARG A 669 -58.73 23.32 42.89
C ARG A 669 -59.13 22.15 43.81
N GLY A 670 -59.09 22.34 45.13
CA GLY A 670 -59.46 21.31 46.10
C GLY A 670 -59.94 21.92 47.42
N GLU A 671 -61.11 21.47 47.87
CA GLU A 671 -61.99 22.01 48.89
C GLU A 671 -61.39 22.18 50.30
N ALA A 672 -61.83 23.25 50.97
CA ALA A 672 -61.76 23.38 52.42
C ALA A 672 -62.86 22.53 53.09
N PRO A 673 -62.56 21.86 54.22
CA PRO A 673 -63.55 21.58 55.23
C PRO A 673 -63.20 22.31 56.52
N THR A 674 -64.07 23.24 56.88
CA THR A 674 -64.31 23.69 58.24
C THR A 674 -64.68 22.50 59.12
N THR A 675 -63.84 22.19 60.11
CA THR A 675 -64.30 21.49 61.32
C THR A 675 -63.74 22.20 62.54
N ASN A 676 -64.65 22.87 63.27
CA ASN A 676 -64.44 23.28 64.64
C ASN A 676 -64.33 22.01 65.50
N GLY A 677 -63.18 21.84 66.16
CA GLY A 677 -62.92 20.76 67.09
C GLY A 677 -61.92 21.24 68.14
N ASN A 678 -62.46 21.67 69.27
CA ASN A 678 -61.77 22.12 70.46
C ASN A 678 -60.85 21.01 71.01
N GLY A 679 -59.55 21.27 71.16
CA GLY A 679 -58.62 20.35 71.82
C GLY A 679 -57.15 20.67 71.53
N GLY A 680 -56.49 21.40 72.42
CA GLY A 680 -55.05 21.64 72.33
C GLY A 680 -54.26 20.35 72.56
N GLN A 681 -53.39 20.01 71.61
CA GLN A 681 -52.19 19.18 71.79
C GLN A 681 -51.04 19.81 70.98
N PRO A 682 -49.78 19.67 71.45
CA PRO A 682 -48.70 20.62 71.15
C PRO A 682 -48.03 20.31 69.81
N GLU A 683 -47.63 21.34 69.05
CA GLU A 683 -46.80 21.20 67.84
C GLU A 683 -45.47 20.45 68.12
N ASP A 684 -45.02 20.44 69.38
CA ASP A 684 -43.85 19.70 69.89
C ASP A 684 -43.86 18.20 69.52
N ASP A 685 -45.03 17.56 69.42
CA ASP A 685 -45.13 16.12 69.18
C ASP A 685 -44.89 15.77 67.69
N GLU A 686 -45.23 16.67 66.76
CA GLU A 686 -44.99 16.48 65.33
C GLU A 686 -43.50 16.72 64.97
N THR A 687 -42.90 17.76 65.55
CA THR A 687 -41.45 18.03 65.40
C THR A 687 -40.63 16.88 66.01
N ALA A 688 -41.03 16.35 67.17
CA ALA A 688 -40.39 15.19 67.79
C ALA A 688 -40.51 13.92 66.93
N GLN A 689 -41.67 13.66 66.32
CA GLN A 689 -41.86 12.52 65.42
C GLN A 689 -40.97 12.61 64.17
N LYS A 690 -40.80 13.80 63.58
CA LYS A 690 -39.89 14.02 62.45
C LYS A 690 -38.43 13.79 62.82
N ILE A 691 -38.01 14.20 64.01
CA ILE A 691 -36.67 13.92 64.55
C ILE A 691 -36.45 12.41 64.68
N MET A 692 -37.40 11.68 65.25
CA MET A 692 -37.30 10.22 65.40
C MET A 692 -37.29 9.48 64.06
N HIS A 693 -38.08 9.95 63.08
CA HIS A 693 -38.05 9.42 61.72
C HIS A 693 -36.68 9.62 61.06
N LEU A 694 -36.13 10.84 61.15
CA LEU A 694 -34.83 11.16 60.57
C LEU A 694 -33.69 10.36 61.22
N LEU A 695 -33.75 10.15 62.54
CA LEU A 695 -32.79 9.29 63.25
C LEU A 695 -32.88 7.83 62.78
N THR A 696 -34.09 7.31 62.57
CA THR A 696 -34.31 5.95 62.05
C THR A 696 -33.79 5.83 60.62
N GLU A 697 -33.95 6.86 59.79
CA GLU A 697 -33.38 6.90 58.44
C GLU A 697 -31.84 6.96 58.43
N ILE A 698 -31.23 7.71 59.34
CA ILE A 698 -29.77 7.77 59.46
C ILE A 698 -29.23 6.43 59.94
N GLU A 699 -29.92 5.77 60.88
CA GLU A 699 -29.57 4.45 61.40
C GLU A 699 -29.69 3.34 60.34
N THR A 700 -30.66 3.45 59.44
CA THR A 700 -30.89 2.50 58.33
C THR A 700 -30.10 2.83 57.05
N SER A 701 -29.46 4.00 56.98
CA SER A 701 -28.56 4.35 55.88
C SER A 701 -27.25 3.56 56.03
N GLY A 702 -26.86 2.78 55.02
CA GLY A 702 -25.69 1.88 55.01
C GLY A 702 -24.31 2.52 55.21
N ALA A 703 -24.26 3.79 55.63
CA ALA A 703 -23.05 4.50 56.06
C ALA A 703 -22.69 4.21 57.55
N VAL A 704 -23.63 3.70 58.35
CA VAL A 704 -23.42 3.40 59.79
C VAL A 704 -23.06 1.92 60.03
N GLU A 705 -23.61 1.00 59.24
CA GLU A 705 -23.16 -0.39 59.23
C GLU A 705 -21.93 -0.54 58.32
N GLY A 706 -20.77 -0.76 58.94
CA GLY A 706 -19.54 -1.10 58.23
C GLY A 706 -19.70 -2.35 57.37
N SER A 707 -19.98 -2.14 56.08
CA SER A 707 -20.01 -3.17 55.04
C SER A 707 -18.60 -3.41 54.49
N PRO A 708 -18.26 -4.65 54.05
CA PRO A 708 -16.91 -5.18 54.11
C PRO A 708 -16.02 -4.47 53.09
N VAL A 709 -14.88 -4.01 53.57
CA VAL A 709 -13.76 -3.56 52.73
C VAL A 709 -13.46 -4.68 51.73
N PRO A 710 -13.53 -4.46 50.41
CA PRO A 710 -13.13 -5.49 49.46
C PRO A 710 -11.66 -5.83 49.70
N ASP A 711 -11.32 -7.14 49.73
CA ASP A 711 -10.02 -7.78 50.04
C ASP A 711 -8.79 -7.28 49.21
N THR A 712 -8.91 -6.18 48.49
CA THR A 712 -7.90 -5.60 47.61
C THR A 712 -7.19 -4.36 48.17
N PHE A 713 -7.43 -4.01 49.45
CA PHE A 713 -6.66 -2.98 50.13
C PHE A 713 -5.36 -3.56 50.73
N HIS A 714 -4.30 -3.61 49.94
CA HIS A 714 -2.96 -3.90 50.45
C HIS A 714 -2.29 -2.60 50.92
N PRO A 715 -1.88 -2.49 52.20
CA PRO A 715 -1.16 -1.34 52.70
C PRO A 715 0.16 -1.16 51.93
N CYS A 716 0.41 0.06 51.45
CA CYS A 716 1.69 0.48 50.88
C CYS A 716 2.82 0.21 51.90
N PRO A 717 3.84 -0.61 51.58
CA PRO A 717 4.93 -0.93 52.51
C PRO A 717 5.84 0.26 52.85
N VAL A 718 5.70 1.38 52.15
CA VAL A 718 6.49 2.61 52.34
C VAL A 718 5.73 3.65 53.19
N CYS A 719 4.41 3.49 53.32
CA CYS A 719 3.51 4.52 53.83
C CYS A 719 2.90 4.18 55.20
N SER A 720 3.23 3.02 55.78
CA SER A 720 2.70 2.56 57.07
C SER A 720 3.30 3.36 58.23
N GLY A 721 2.66 4.49 58.55
CA GLY A 721 2.67 5.04 59.91
C GLY A 721 3.65 6.16 60.24
N ARG A 722 4.04 7.02 59.28
CA ARG A 722 4.61 8.33 59.63
C ARG A 722 3.58 9.43 59.43
N LEU A 723 2.96 9.84 60.54
CA LEU A 723 2.33 11.14 60.66
C LEU A 723 3.39 12.20 60.36
N LEU A 724 3.29 12.86 59.20
CA LEU A 724 3.89 14.17 59.00
C LEU A 724 3.16 15.13 59.94
N THR A 725 3.75 15.39 61.10
CA THR A 725 3.38 16.52 61.95
C THR A 725 3.74 17.80 61.20
N VAL A 726 2.72 18.54 60.77
CA VAL A 726 2.83 19.96 60.42
C VAL A 726 2.81 20.78 61.70
#